data_AF-A0A8E2EWN1-F1
#
_entry.id   AF-A0A8E2EWN1-F1
#
_cell.length_a   1.000
_cell.length_b   1.000
_cell.length_c   1.000
_cell.angle_alpha   90.00
_cell.angle_beta   90.00
_cell.angle_gamma   90.00
#
_symmetry.space_group_name_H-M   'P 1'
#
loop_
_entity.id
_entity.type
_entity.pdbx_description
1 polymer ?
#
loop_
_entity_poly.entity_id
_entity_poly.type
_entity_poly.pdbx_seq_one_letter_code
_entity_poly.pdbx_strand_id
1 'polypeptide(L)'
;MEHLPLKGGRAPILVPYIPADLFDGGDFLGYPQRSGWDFSLWRAFDTFGASLDLESWLIFNGRTVDELPAFLQTWLFFGLIASVIEHAVPLEDFVRRDLDGQYYITTADLTRHLEDWELRVHDSTSPVLENTGMLVMIAENIVHAQAINENLSRVIVYGACPPPYLEQLEGVHFCVALLIRALSVASEQALGRHPDVFRMGQTRIPLLERRMRDAGWCPHIVSRLSTEFPNDMQAYIFCLGTIRVKQNHAQCTYHYCVANQVGEVYQVQHLQDDCNCKLISPPMEEVIGVLQRGNVPLLRISNGNTASETPTFQVQESNKATPYIALSHVSIDGLGNSPANSIPMCQLAEIKRGMQNIFDNEQQQLMPFWLDTLCLPADPKHRALRNFSIGRMHQIYKSSHGVLILDHDLRLLTSHASYAEVITRICISGWNTRLWTYEESALSSRLYILGKDNTFHIENLHQRLLEGEFQDPISHSLNMFAAASFRVFVARKTSDNIAADSDRDVQDMLCAISKRATSCPGDETICIASFLDLDVSSLLEASPAYRMKVLLSLLPVIPANILFSAGPRLTQWGYRWAPSSLLQPHGMAGQPIPERVPTSASMNAERMEMIVRPLSYLHPGGKGLMAYLPAVAVTRIDFSKDRFLIDLSDGEVLRVGFFLQNKDRVEGKQKILGLGNRSFVILLAMFFHDECRGFNLEQKGILAEVMGKARDPAVKSKRLSFKQVPVIEYKEPVFVERTSRTGDFGGVAGNKCWLKGEYVEPKWWLID
;
A
#
# COMPACT_ATOMS: atom_id res chain seq x y z
N MET A 1 6.89 -5.60 -24.09
CA MET A 1 7.19 -5.59 -22.64
C MET A 1 7.24 -7.01 -22.06
N GLU A 2 7.92 -7.91 -22.75
CA GLU A 2 8.07 -9.35 -22.52
C GLU A 2 9.12 -9.68 -21.45
N HIS A 3 9.87 -8.67 -21.01
CA HIS A 3 10.89 -8.82 -19.97
C HIS A 3 10.25 -9.17 -18.61
N LEU A 4 8.98 -8.80 -18.40
CA LEU A 4 8.20 -9.26 -17.26
C LEU A 4 8.01 -10.80 -17.37
N PRO A 5 8.29 -11.58 -16.32
CA PRO A 5 8.23 -13.05 -16.34
C PRO A 5 6.78 -13.55 -16.39
N LEU A 6 6.19 -13.49 -17.57
CA LEU A 6 4.81 -13.86 -17.85
C LEU A 6 4.74 -15.27 -18.45
N LYS A 7 3.75 -16.07 -18.02
CA LYS A 7 3.50 -17.40 -18.62
C LYS A 7 3.22 -17.23 -20.11
N GLY A 8 4.09 -17.78 -20.95
CA GLY A 8 3.99 -17.72 -22.42
C GLY A 8 4.64 -16.50 -23.08
N GLY A 9 5.38 -15.66 -22.33
CA GLY A 9 6.25 -14.61 -22.89
C GLY A 9 5.54 -13.50 -23.68
N ARG A 10 4.21 -13.34 -23.52
CA ARG A 10 3.45 -12.31 -24.23
C ARG A 10 3.51 -10.99 -23.49
N ALA A 11 3.73 -9.90 -24.21
CA ALA A 11 3.64 -8.56 -23.62
C ALA A 11 2.24 -8.26 -23.08
N PRO A 12 2.11 -7.54 -21.94
CA PRO A 12 0.83 -7.05 -21.40
C PRO A 12 -0.01 -6.30 -22.44
N ILE A 13 0.65 -5.40 -23.17
CA ILE A 13 0.07 -4.51 -24.16
C ILE A 13 1.11 -4.36 -25.28
N LEU A 14 0.69 -4.54 -26.53
CA LEU A 14 1.51 -4.24 -27.69
C LEU A 14 1.56 -2.72 -27.90
N VAL A 15 2.77 -2.17 -27.94
CA VAL A 15 3.01 -0.75 -28.20
C VAL A 15 3.55 -0.61 -29.62
N PRO A 16 2.88 0.14 -30.51
CA PRO A 16 3.39 0.37 -31.86
C PRO A 16 4.77 1.01 -31.83
N TYR A 17 5.64 0.56 -32.74
CA TYR A 17 6.85 1.29 -33.07
C TYR A 17 6.46 2.47 -33.95
N ILE A 18 6.88 3.68 -33.54
CA ILE A 18 6.60 4.92 -34.24
C ILE A 18 7.90 5.34 -34.93
N PRO A 19 7.99 5.22 -36.27
CA PRO A 19 9.24 5.51 -36.97
C PRO A 19 9.71 6.95 -36.75
N ALA A 20 11.00 7.10 -36.43
CA ALA A 20 11.71 8.36 -36.31
C ALA A 20 13.18 8.15 -36.67
N ASP A 21 13.96 9.24 -36.70
CA ASP A 21 15.42 9.16 -36.76
C ASP A 21 15.95 8.29 -35.60
N LEU A 22 16.99 7.52 -35.87
CA LEU A 22 17.66 6.73 -34.84
C LEU A 22 18.31 7.67 -33.81
N PHE A 23 18.42 7.17 -32.57
CA PHE A 23 19.18 7.89 -31.54
C PHE A 23 20.62 8.11 -32.04
N ASP A 24 21.13 9.34 -31.89
CA ASP A 24 22.39 9.78 -32.51
C ASP A 24 23.65 9.23 -31.82
N GLY A 25 23.49 8.47 -30.73
CA GLY A 25 24.57 7.89 -29.93
C GLY A 25 25.31 8.91 -29.06
N GLY A 26 24.86 10.18 -29.03
CA GLY A 26 25.43 11.20 -28.17
C GLY A 26 24.89 11.14 -26.74
N ASP A 27 25.24 12.15 -25.93
CA ASP A 27 24.76 12.28 -24.55
C ASP A 27 23.21 12.30 -24.47
N PHE A 28 22.66 11.55 -23.51
CA PHE A 28 21.22 11.36 -23.32
C PHE A 28 20.50 12.66 -22.94
N LEU A 29 21.08 13.46 -22.04
CA LEU A 29 20.45 14.68 -21.53
C LEU A 29 20.44 15.81 -22.56
N GLY A 30 21.45 15.85 -23.43
CA GLY A 30 21.55 16.82 -24.52
C GLY A 30 20.80 16.46 -25.80
N TYR A 31 20.27 15.24 -25.92
CA TYR A 31 19.59 14.77 -27.14
C TYR A 31 18.40 15.64 -27.56
N PRO A 32 17.52 16.12 -26.65
CA PRO A 32 16.44 17.03 -27.02
C PRO A 32 16.95 18.28 -27.71
N GLN A 33 17.96 18.95 -27.15
CA GLN A 33 18.48 20.20 -27.71
C GLN A 33 19.12 19.98 -29.08
N ARG A 34 19.87 18.87 -29.25
CA ARG A 34 20.44 18.48 -30.55
C ARG A 34 19.36 18.18 -31.60
N SER A 35 18.20 17.70 -31.16
CA SER A 35 17.03 17.41 -31.99
C SER A 35 16.07 18.61 -32.14
N GLY A 36 16.42 19.78 -31.60
CA GLY A 36 15.60 20.99 -31.68
C GLY A 36 14.36 20.97 -30.79
N TRP A 37 14.43 20.31 -29.63
CA TRP A 37 13.40 20.29 -28.59
C TRP A 37 13.90 20.90 -27.28
N ASP A 38 13.02 21.63 -26.59
CA ASP A 38 13.25 22.22 -25.28
C ASP A 38 12.20 21.73 -24.25
N PHE A 39 12.65 20.81 -23.40
CA PHE A 39 11.91 20.25 -22.26
C PHE A 39 12.21 20.95 -20.93
N SER A 40 12.83 22.14 -20.93
CA SER A 40 13.06 22.94 -19.70
C SER A 40 11.77 23.21 -18.92
N LEU A 41 10.67 23.49 -19.61
CA LEU A 41 9.37 23.74 -19.00
C LEU A 41 8.74 22.49 -18.36
N TRP A 42 9.00 21.30 -18.90
CA TRP A 42 8.51 20.04 -18.33
C TRP A 42 9.25 19.72 -17.02
N ARG A 43 10.52 20.14 -16.91
CA ARG A 43 11.33 20.00 -15.68
C ARG A 43 10.89 20.93 -14.55
N ALA A 44 10.27 22.07 -14.89
CA ALA A 44 9.79 23.06 -13.92
C ALA A 44 8.37 22.77 -13.40
N PHE A 45 7.76 21.65 -13.80
CA PHE A 45 6.33 21.44 -13.69
C PHE A 45 5.90 20.71 -12.40
N ASP A 46 5.12 21.40 -11.56
CA ASP A 46 4.74 20.97 -10.20
C ASP A 46 3.71 19.82 -10.16
N THR A 47 3.82 18.96 -9.14
CA THR A 47 3.00 17.78 -8.82
C THR A 47 1.50 18.07 -8.63
N PHE A 48 1.08 19.32 -8.45
CA PHE A 48 -0.30 19.63 -8.08
C PHE A 48 -1.01 20.75 -8.86
N GLY A 49 -0.84 20.83 -10.19
CA GLY A 49 -2.01 21.10 -11.05
C GLY A 49 -2.23 22.51 -11.62
N ALA A 50 -1.30 23.02 -12.40
CA ALA A 50 -1.68 23.40 -13.76
C ALA A 50 -1.28 22.22 -14.65
N SER A 51 -2.03 21.83 -15.68
CA SER A 51 -1.51 20.93 -16.72
C SER A 51 -0.64 21.74 -17.67
N LEU A 52 0.42 21.15 -18.23
CA LEU A 52 1.23 21.85 -19.22
C LEU A 52 0.30 22.14 -20.40
N ASP A 53 0.24 23.40 -20.82
CA ASP A 53 -0.42 23.75 -22.07
C ASP A 53 0.43 23.20 -23.22
N LEU A 54 0.08 22.00 -23.67
CA LEU A 54 0.81 21.26 -24.69
C LEU A 54 0.84 22.06 -26.00
N GLU A 55 -0.23 22.76 -26.35
CA GLU A 55 -0.32 23.54 -27.59
C GLU A 55 0.66 24.71 -27.56
N SER A 56 0.63 25.51 -26.49
CA SER A 56 1.58 26.63 -26.33
C SER A 56 3.03 26.15 -26.27
N TRP A 57 3.31 25.02 -25.63
CA TRP A 57 4.65 24.44 -25.56
C TRP A 57 5.13 23.93 -26.93
N LEU A 58 4.26 23.30 -27.73
CA LEU A 58 4.57 22.88 -29.10
C LEU A 58 4.88 24.10 -29.99
N ILE A 59 4.09 25.18 -29.88
CA ILE A 59 4.32 26.43 -30.61
C ILE A 59 5.68 27.03 -30.25
N PHE A 60 6.03 27.05 -28.95
CA PHE A 60 7.35 27.54 -28.50
C PHE A 60 8.51 26.76 -29.12
N ASN A 61 8.35 25.44 -29.28
CA ASN A 61 9.34 24.59 -29.92
C ASN A 61 9.34 24.70 -31.46
N GLY A 62 8.32 25.32 -32.06
CA GLY A 62 8.12 25.31 -33.51
C GLY A 62 7.80 23.90 -34.04
N ARG A 63 7.12 23.08 -33.23
CA ARG A 63 6.85 21.65 -33.47
C ARG A 63 5.36 21.37 -33.49
N THR A 64 4.99 20.20 -34.00
CA THR A 64 3.60 19.70 -34.03
C THR A 64 3.47 18.43 -33.20
N VAL A 65 2.24 18.10 -32.78
CA VAL A 65 1.97 17.00 -31.86
C VAL A 65 2.26 15.61 -32.47
N ASP A 66 2.24 15.48 -33.79
CA ASP A 66 2.54 14.24 -34.52
C ASP A 66 4.01 13.82 -34.46
N GLU A 67 4.92 14.79 -34.27
CA GLU A 67 6.36 14.50 -34.10
C GLU A 67 6.68 14.00 -32.67
N LEU A 68 5.87 14.38 -31.69
CA LEU A 68 6.17 14.19 -30.26
C LEU A 68 6.25 12.71 -29.84
N PRO A 69 5.30 11.81 -30.18
CA PRO A 69 5.38 10.40 -29.79
C PRO A 69 6.64 9.71 -30.33
N ALA A 70 6.98 9.96 -31.59
CA ALA A 70 8.13 9.36 -32.26
C ALA A 70 9.44 9.86 -31.61
N PHE A 71 9.54 11.17 -31.37
CA PHE A 71 10.67 11.77 -30.66
C PHE A 71 10.85 11.21 -29.25
N LEU A 72 9.78 11.15 -28.46
CA LEU A 72 9.82 10.61 -27.09
C LEU A 72 10.17 9.12 -27.06
N GLN A 73 9.69 8.33 -28.02
CA GLN A 73 10.05 6.91 -28.13
C GLN A 73 11.54 6.76 -28.46
N THR A 74 12.08 7.51 -29.44
CA THR A 74 13.52 7.49 -29.75
C THR A 74 14.35 7.92 -28.54
N TRP A 75 14.00 9.02 -27.88
CA TRP A 75 14.77 9.55 -26.76
C TRP A 75 14.67 8.67 -25.52
N LEU A 76 13.46 8.51 -24.97
CA LEU A 76 13.25 7.94 -23.64
C LEU A 76 13.25 6.40 -23.62
N PHE A 77 13.03 5.75 -24.76
CA PHE A 77 13.14 4.30 -24.87
C PHE A 77 14.50 3.88 -25.40
N PHE A 78 14.81 4.18 -26.67
CA PHE A 78 16.05 3.72 -27.30
C PHE A 78 17.29 4.44 -26.76
N GLY A 79 17.23 5.77 -26.64
CA GLY A 79 18.32 6.56 -26.07
C GLY A 79 18.63 6.20 -24.63
N LEU A 80 17.60 5.92 -23.82
CA LEU A 80 17.80 5.50 -22.43
C LEU A 80 18.49 4.12 -22.35
N ILE A 81 18.07 3.13 -23.13
CA ILE A 81 18.75 1.82 -23.22
C ILE A 81 20.21 2.01 -23.63
N ALA A 82 20.47 2.79 -24.68
CA ALA A 82 21.83 3.04 -25.17
C ALA A 82 22.71 3.70 -24.11
N SER A 83 22.14 4.62 -23.31
CA SER A 83 22.85 5.32 -22.24
C SER A 83 23.21 4.44 -21.03
N VAL A 84 22.45 3.36 -20.79
CA VAL A 84 22.70 2.44 -19.67
C VAL A 84 23.58 1.27 -20.09
N ILE A 85 23.34 0.69 -21.25
CA ILE A 85 24.02 -0.54 -21.71
C ILE A 85 25.38 -0.22 -22.36
N GLU A 86 25.64 1.07 -22.64
CA GLU A 86 26.88 1.63 -23.21
C GLU A 86 27.26 1.04 -24.58
N HIS A 87 26.26 0.65 -25.36
CA HIS A 87 26.45 0.10 -26.69
C HIS A 87 25.39 0.60 -27.67
N ALA A 88 25.71 0.53 -28.97
CA ALA A 88 24.72 0.73 -30.01
C ALA A 88 23.62 -0.33 -29.87
N VAL A 89 22.37 0.11 -29.67
CA VAL A 89 21.22 -0.77 -29.50
C VAL A 89 20.66 -1.09 -30.88
N PRO A 90 20.82 -2.32 -31.41
CA PRO A 90 20.26 -2.66 -32.70
C PRO A 90 18.73 -2.53 -32.66
N LEU A 91 18.15 -1.82 -33.63
CA LEU A 91 16.69 -1.64 -33.71
C LEU A 91 15.97 -2.99 -33.75
N GLU A 92 16.59 -3.98 -34.41
CA GLU A 92 16.13 -5.35 -34.54
C GLU A 92 16.06 -6.14 -33.23
N ASP A 93 16.71 -5.70 -32.15
CA ASP A 93 16.58 -6.34 -30.83
C ASP A 93 15.29 -5.88 -30.12
N PHE A 94 14.81 -4.67 -30.43
CA PHE A 94 13.71 -4.01 -29.71
C PHE A 94 12.49 -3.69 -30.58
N VAL A 95 12.51 -4.05 -31.86
CA VAL A 95 11.38 -3.93 -32.78
C VAL A 95 11.07 -5.29 -33.40
N ARG A 96 9.79 -5.62 -33.50
CA ARG A 96 9.29 -6.83 -34.16
C ARG A 96 8.13 -6.47 -35.09
N ARG A 97 7.79 -7.41 -35.97
CA ARG A 97 6.70 -7.27 -36.94
C ARG A 97 5.61 -8.30 -36.63
N ASP A 98 4.35 -7.86 -36.58
CA ASP A 98 3.22 -8.76 -36.38
C ASP A 98 2.77 -9.45 -37.70
N LEU A 99 1.73 -10.29 -37.61
CA LEU A 99 1.19 -11.03 -38.76
C LEU A 99 0.59 -10.12 -39.83
N ASP A 100 0.09 -8.94 -39.44
CA ASP A 100 -0.49 -7.94 -40.34
C ASP A 100 0.60 -7.00 -40.91
N GLY A 101 1.84 -7.20 -40.51
CA GLY A 101 3.00 -6.49 -41.00
C GLY A 101 3.30 -5.17 -40.28
N GLN A 102 2.61 -4.86 -39.18
CA GLN A 102 2.83 -3.68 -38.35
C GLN A 102 4.03 -3.89 -37.42
N TYR A 103 4.76 -2.80 -37.15
CA TYR A 103 5.92 -2.82 -36.26
C TYR A 103 5.53 -2.46 -34.82
N TYR A 104 6.09 -3.17 -33.86
CA TYR A 104 5.85 -2.96 -32.44
C TYR A 104 7.14 -3.05 -31.62
N ILE A 105 7.15 -2.37 -30.47
CA ILE A 105 8.24 -2.43 -29.49
C ILE A 105 8.22 -3.77 -28.76
N THR A 106 9.37 -4.43 -28.69
CA THR A 106 9.61 -5.62 -27.87
C THR A 106 10.69 -5.35 -26.84
N THR A 107 10.66 -6.10 -25.74
CA THR A 107 11.75 -6.14 -24.76
C THR A 107 12.22 -7.57 -24.52
N ALA A 108 12.00 -8.48 -25.46
CA ALA A 108 12.35 -9.90 -25.31
C ALA A 108 13.85 -10.11 -25.03
N ASP A 109 14.71 -9.28 -25.63
CA ASP A 109 16.17 -9.37 -25.48
C ASP A 109 16.72 -8.48 -24.33
N LEU A 110 15.85 -7.74 -23.62
CA LEU A 110 16.29 -6.79 -22.59
C LEU A 110 17.04 -7.46 -21.44
N THR A 111 16.53 -8.59 -20.92
CA THR A 111 17.15 -9.31 -19.79
C THR A 111 18.59 -9.71 -20.12
N ARG A 112 18.81 -10.28 -21.31
CA ARG A 112 20.14 -10.66 -21.79
C ARG A 112 21.08 -9.46 -21.84
N HIS A 113 20.62 -8.33 -22.39
CA HIS A 113 21.44 -7.12 -22.46
C HIS A 113 21.80 -6.55 -21.08
N LEU A 114 20.92 -6.68 -20.09
CA LEU A 114 21.18 -6.26 -18.69
C LEU A 114 22.16 -7.19 -17.98
N GLU A 115 22.04 -8.50 -18.17
CA GLU A 115 22.99 -9.49 -17.64
C GLU A 115 24.39 -9.28 -18.24
N ASP A 116 24.47 -9.10 -19.57
CA ASP A 116 25.73 -8.80 -20.27
C ASP A 116 26.36 -7.51 -19.74
N TRP A 117 25.55 -6.49 -19.43
CA TRP A 117 26.01 -5.23 -18.85
C TRP A 117 26.50 -5.38 -17.41
N GLU A 118 25.74 -6.07 -16.55
CA GLU A 118 26.09 -6.34 -15.14
C GLU A 118 27.44 -7.08 -15.05
N LEU A 119 27.66 -8.10 -15.89
CA LEU A 119 28.94 -8.80 -15.99
C LEU A 119 30.09 -7.86 -16.36
N ARG A 120 29.90 -6.93 -17.31
CA ARG A 120 30.94 -5.94 -17.67
C ARG A 120 31.26 -4.99 -16.52
N VAL A 121 30.25 -4.54 -15.78
CA VAL A 121 30.43 -3.67 -14.62
C VAL A 121 31.22 -4.39 -13.52
N HIS A 122 30.99 -5.69 -13.32
CA HIS A 122 31.70 -6.51 -12.34
C HIS A 122 33.11 -6.95 -12.77
N ASP A 123 33.31 -7.26 -14.05
CA ASP A 123 34.60 -7.68 -14.62
C ASP A 123 35.53 -6.51 -14.95
N SER A 124 35.01 -5.28 -14.94
CA SER A 124 35.75 -4.05 -15.15
C SER A 124 36.94 -3.93 -14.17
N THR A 125 38.16 -3.91 -14.72
CA THR A 125 39.40 -3.63 -13.97
C THR A 125 39.58 -2.14 -13.65
N SER A 126 38.61 -1.27 -14.02
CA SER A 126 38.69 0.17 -13.76
C SER A 126 38.65 0.51 -12.27
N PRO A 127 39.27 1.62 -11.85
CA PRO A 127 39.19 2.13 -10.49
C PRO A 127 37.73 2.25 -10.01
N VAL A 128 37.48 1.92 -8.74
CA VAL A 128 36.14 2.04 -8.09
C VAL A 128 35.48 3.41 -8.34
N LEU A 129 36.28 4.49 -8.45
CA LEU A 129 35.82 5.85 -8.73
C LEU A 129 35.26 6.03 -10.16
N GLU A 130 35.81 5.35 -11.18
CA GLU A 130 35.32 5.42 -12.56
C GLU A 130 33.96 4.71 -12.69
N ASN A 131 33.85 3.51 -12.11
CA ASN A 131 32.59 2.77 -12.06
C ASN A 131 31.51 3.57 -11.29
N THR A 132 31.91 4.27 -10.22
CA THR A 132 30.99 5.14 -9.46
C THR A 132 30.52 6.34 -10.27
N GLY A 133 31.41 7.02 -11.02
CA GLY A 133 31.05 8.17 -11.87
C GLY A 133 30.10 7.79 -13.00
N MET A 134 30.36 6.67 -13.67
CA MET A 134 29.49 6.08 -14.69
C MET A 134 28.09 5.77 -14.15
N LEU A 135 28.01 5.15 -12.97
CA LEU A 135 26.73 4.80 -12.34
C LEU A 135 25.95 6.03 -11.84
N VAL A 136 26.63 7.11 -11.43
CA VAL A 136 25.98 8.40 -11.13
C VAL A 136 25.36 8.98 -12.40
N MET A 137 26.06 8.96 -13.53
CA MET A 137 25.53 9.44 -14.81
C MET A 137 24.30 8.61 -15.26
N ILE A 138 24.34 7.29 -15.11
CA ILE A 138 23.20 6.41 -15.39
C ILE A 138 22.00 6.77 -14.51
N ALA A 139 22.23 6.96 -13.21
CA ALA A 139 21.19 7.36 -12.28
C ALA A 139 20.58 8.73 -12.65
N GLU A 140 21.39 9.70 -13.07
CA GLU A 140 20.92 11.00 -13.57
C GLU A 140 20.03 10.87 -14.82
N ASN A 141 20.43 10.03 -15.78
CA ASN A 141 19.64 9.76 -16.99
C ASN A 141 18.28 9.13 -16.65
N ILE A 142 18.27 8.14 -15.76
CA ILE A 142 17.05 7.47 -15.29
C ILE A 142 16.12 8.45 -14.57
N VAL A 143 16.65 9.28 -13.65
CA VAL A 143 15.88 10.30 -12.93
C VAL A 143 15.29 11.32 -13.89
N HIS A 144 16.05 11.74 -14.91
CA HIS A 144 15.56 12.66 -15.92
C HIS A 144 14.44 12.05 -16.76
N ALA A 145 14.63 10.80 -17.23
CA ALA A 145 13.61 10.07 -17.98
C ALA A 145 12.33 9.91 -17.15
N GLN A 146 12.46 9.59 -15.87
CA GLN A 146 11.34 9.48 -14.93
C GLN A 146 10.58 10.80 -14.81
N ALA A 147 11.27 11.93 -14.61
CA ALA A 147 10.63 13.23 -14.50
C ALA A 147 9.85 13.63 -15.77
N ILE A 148 10.40 13.37 -16.96
CA ILE A 148 9.70 13.64 -18.23
C ILE A 148 8.50 12.71 -18.38
N ASN A 149 8.65 11.42 -18.07
CA ASN A 149 7.57 10.45 -18.19
C ASN A 149 6.41 10.73 -17.20
N GLU A 150 6.72 11.17 -15.98
CA GLU A 150 5.73 11.63 -14.99
C GLU A 150 4.90 12.82 -15.51
N ASN A 151 5.57 13.78 -16.15
CA ASN A 151 4.89 14.92 -16.76
C ASN A 151 4.08 14.54 -18.00
N LEU A 152 4.57 13.57 -18.79
CA LEU A 152 3.81 13.00 -19.90
C LEU A 152 2.50 12.37 -19.41
N SER A 153 2.52 11.63 -18.28
CA SER A 153 1.30 11.11 -17.65
C SER A 153 0.29 12.22 -17.36
N ARG A 154 0.74 13.37 -16.85
CA ARG A 154 -0.13 14.53 -16.58
C ARG A 154 -0.67 15.16 -17.84
N VAL A 155 0.14 15.29 -18.89
CA VAL A 155 -0.29 15.77 -20.20
C VAL A 155 -1.36 14.86 -20.79
N ILE A 156 -1.22 13.54 -20.66
CA ILE A 156 -2.22 12.56 -21.11
C ILE A 156 -3.52 12.68 -20.29
N VAL A 157 -3.41 12.80 -18.97
CA VAL A 157 -4.58 12.76 -18.06
C VAL A 157 -5.35 14.09 -18.05
N TYR A 158 -4.65 15.21 -18.13
CA TYR A 158 -5.23 16.55 -17.95
C TYR A 158 -5.15 17.44 -19.20
N GLY A 159 -4.31 17.10 -20.17
CA GLY A 159 -4.17 17.85 -21.41
C GLY A 159 -5.27 17.52 -22.43
N ALA A 160 -5.38 18.36 -23.45
CA ALA A 160 -6.23 18.13 -24.60
C ALA A 160 -5.37 17.61 -25.76
N CYS A 161 -5.34 16.29 -25.97
CA CYS A 161 -4.65 15.67 -27.10
C CYS A 161 -5.66 14.90 -27.97
N PRO A 162 -5.80 15.22 -29.26
CA PRO A 162 -6.73 14.52 -30.14
C PRO A 162 -6.20 13.13 -30.53
N PRO A 163 -7.08 12.15 -30.80
CA PRO A 163 -6.70 10.90 -31.47
C PRO A 163 -6.09 11.17 -32.86
N PRO A 164 -5.13 10.36 -33.34
CA PRO A 164 -4.59 9.14 -32.72
C PRO A 164 -3.43 9.38 -31.74
N TYR A 165 -2.96 10.63 -31.59
CA TYR A 165 -1.75 10.96 -30.83
C TYR A 165 -1.87 10.63 -29.34
N LEU A 166 -3.07 10.73 -28.76
CA LEU A 166 -3.32 10.31 -27.38
C LEU A 166 -2.93 8.84 -27.15
N GLU A 167 -3.36 7.93 -28.03
CA GLU A 167 -3.07 6.50 -27.92
C GLU A 167 -1.57 6.21 -28.11
N GLN A 168 -0.92 6.94 -29.00
CA GLN A 168 0.53 6.85 -29.21
C GLN A 168 1.31 7.32 -27.98
N LEU A 169 0.98 8.49 -27.41
CA LEU A 169 1.61 9.01 -26.20
C LEU A 169 1.37 8.09 -25.00
N GLU A 170 0.18 7.52 -24.87
CA GLU A 170 -0.13 6.50 -23.86
C GLU A 170 0.74 5.25 -24.00
N GLY A 171 0.96 4.79 -25.25
CA GLY A 171 1.85 3.68 -25.56
C GLY A 171 3.30 3.98 -25.19
N VAL A 172 3.80 5.16 -25.57
CA VAL A 172 5.15 5.63 -25.23
C VAL A 172 5.33 5.74 -23.72
N HIS A 173 4.40 6.40 -23.03
CA HIS A 173 4.41 6.51 -21.58
C HIS A 173 4.47 5.13 -20.90
N PHE A 174 3.65 4.19 -21.37
CA PHE A 174 3.61 2.83 -20.83
C PHE A 174 4.93 2.08 -21.03
N CYS A 175 5.51 2.07 -22.23
CA CYS A 175 6.73 1.31 -22.47
C CYS A 175 7.94 1.93 -21.74
N VAL A 176 8.02 3.27 -21.70
CA VAL A 176 9.07 4.00 -21.00
C VAL A 176 8.97 3.81 -19.48
N ALA A 177 7.76 3.84 -18.89
CA ALA A 177 7.57 3.61 -17.46
C ALA A 177 8.14 2.26 -16.99
N LEU A 178 7.86 1.19 -17.74
CA LEU A 178 8.37 -0.15 -17.41
C LEU A 178 9.87 -0.29 -17.70
N LEU A 179 10.37 0.35 -18.75
CA LEU A 179 11.81 0.38 -19.05
C LEU A 179 12.59 1.07 -17.93
N ILE A 180 12.16 2.26 -17.49
CA ILE A 180 12.77 3.01 -16.38
C ILE A 180 12.86 2.12 -15.13
N ARG A 181 11.81 1.36 -14.83
CA ARG A 181 11.80 0.41 -13.70
C ARG A 181 12.85 -0.68 -13.86
N ALA A 182 12.90 -1.35 -15.01
CA ALA A 182 13.86 -2.41 -15.28
C ALA A 182 15.31 -1.89 -15.17
N LEU A 183 15.60 -0.74 -15.76
CA LEU A 183 16.94 -0.13 -15.71
C LEU A 183 17.33 0.33 -14.31
N SER A 184 16.40 0.94 -13.55
CA SER A 184 16.64 1.38 -12.17
C SER A 184 17.04 0.22 -11.26
N VAL A 185 16.31 -0.91 -11.36
CA VAL A 185 16.60 -2.09 -10.53
C VAL A 185 17.93 -2.72 -10.90
N ALA A 186 18.20 -2.90 -12.20
CA ALA A 186 19.48 -3.42 -12.67
C ALA A 186 20.66 -2.52 -12.23
N SER A 187 20.48 -1.20 -12.28
CA SER A 187 21.51 -0.24 -11.86
C SER A 187 21.80 -0.28 -10.36
N GLU A 188 20.78 -0.36 -9.51
CA GLU A 188 20.98 -0.51 -8.06
C GLU A 188 21.63 -1.85 -7.70
N GLN A 189 21.27 -2.92 -8.41
CA GLN A 189 21.86 -4.25 -8.22
C GLN A 189 23.35 -4.24 -8.58
N ALA A 190 23.73 -3.68 -9.74
CA ALA A 190 25.13 -3.53 -10.14
C ALA A 190 25.95 -2.68 -9.15
N LEU A 191 25.29 -1.74 -8.44
CA LEU A 191 25.88 -0.92 -7.36
C LEU A 191 26.03 -1.68 -6.02
N GLY A 192 25.55 -2.91 -5.92
CA GLY A 192 25.47 -3.65 -4.64
C GLY A 192 24.53 -2.99 -3.64
N ARG A 193 23.59 -2.15 -4.10
CA ARG A 193 22.59 -1.47 -3.28
C ARG A 193 21.29 -2.24 -3.31
N HIS A 194 20.50 -2.11 -2.25
CA HIS A 194 19.13 -2.62 -2.24
C HIS A 194 18.18 -1.55 -2.80
N PRO A 195 17.50 -1.79 -3.94
CA PRO A 195 16.57 -0.82 -4.52
C PRO A 195 15.42 -0.52 -3.55
N ASP A 196 15.02 0.75 -3.44
CA ASP A 196 13.79 1.13 -2.74
C ASP A 196 12.58 0.77 -3.62
N VAL A 197 12.16 -0.50 -3.50
CA VAL A 197 11.11 -1.09 -4.32
C VAL A 197 9.73 -0.48 -4.10
N PHE A 198 9.51 0.32 -3.04
CA PHE A 198 8.24 0.97 -2.81
C PHE A 198 8.18 2.37 -3.43
N ARG A 199 9.28 3.13 -3.46
CA ARG A 199 9.23 4.54 -3.93
C ARG A 199 9.51 4.72 -5.41
N MET A 200 10.27 3.83 -6.02
CA MET A 200 10.70 4.00 -7.40
C MET A 200 9.54 3.76 -8.40
N GLY A 201 9.20 4.78 -9.19
CA GLY A 201 8.22 4.70 -10.28
C GLY A 201 6.77 4.44 -9.83
N GLN A 202 6.34 5.00 -8.70
CA GLN A 202 4.92 5.04 -8.33
C GLN A 202 4.22 6.16 -9.10
N THR A 203 3.80 5.86 -10.33
CA THR A 203 3.06 6.81 -11.16
C THR A 203 1.81 6.15 -11.71
N ARG A 204 0.81 6.97 -12.03
CA ARG A 204 -0.36 6.51 -12.78
C ARG A 204 0.07 6.14 -14.20
N ILE A 205 -0.39 5.00 -14.68
CA ILE A 205 -0.20 4.57 -16.07
C ILE A 205 -1.56 4.65 -16.78
N PRO A 206 -1.85 5.75 -17.50
CA PRO A 206 -3.19 5.99 -18.03
C PRO A 206 -3.68 4.88 -18.97
N LEU A 207 -2.78 4.40 -19.85
CA LEU A 207 -3.07 3.29 -20.76
C LEU A 207 -3.53 2.04 -20.01
N LEU A 208 -2.81 1.68 -18.95
CA LEU A 208 -3.07 0.47 -18.17
C LEU A 208 -4.36 0.60 -17.35
N GLU A 209 -4.59 1.76 -16.73
CA GLU A 209 -5.83 2.05 -16.02
C GLU A 209 -7.05 1.94 -16.95
N ARG A 210 -6.96 2.49 -18.17
CA ARG A 210 -8.03 2.36 -19.17
C ARG A 210 -8.26 0.91 -19.55
N ARG A 211 -7.20 0.15 -19.88
CA ARG A 211 -7.31 -1.27 -20.23
C ARG A 211 -7.90 -2.12 -19.10
N MET A 212 -7.54 -1.83 -17.84
CA MET A 212 -8.15 -2.49 -16.68
C MET A 212 -9.65 -2.18 -16.58
N ARG A 213 -10.06 -0.92 -16.75
CA ARG A 213 -11.48 -0.52 -16.72
C ARG A 213 -12.28 -1.16 -17.85
N ASP A 214 -11.74 -1.16 -19.07
CA ASP A 214 -12.36 -1.81 -20.24
C ASP A 214 -12.52 -3.32 -20.02
N ALA A 215 -11.59 -3.93 -19.30
CA ALA A 215 -11.64 -5.35 -18.90
C ALA A 215 -12.53 -5.63 -17.67
N GLY A 216 -13.25 -4.63 -17.14
CA GLY A 216 -14.20 -4.80 -16.03
C GLY A 216 -13.58 -4.82 -14.62
N TRP A 217 -12.33 -4.35 -14.46
CA TRP A 217 -11.70 -4.28 -13.13
C TRP A 217 -12.40 -3.28 -12.22
N CYS A 218 -12.37 -3.57 -10.91
CA CYS A 218 -12.92 -2.69 -9.89
C CYS A 218 -12.19 -1.33 -9.85
N PRO A 219 -12.89 -0.18 -9.94
CA PRO A 219 -12.29 1.15 -9.85
C PRO A 219 -11.42 1.38 -8.60
N HIS A 220 -11.80 0.79 -7.47
CA HIS A 220 -11.03 0.86 -6.22
C HIS A 220 -9.70 0.13 -6.33
N ILE A 221 -9.71 -1.09 -6.90
CA ILE A 221 -8.50 -1.87 -7.11
C ILE A 221 -7.58 -1.16 -8.10
N VAL A 222 -8.11 -0.65 -9.21
CA VAL A 222 -7.33 0.14 -10.18
C VAL A 222 -6.65 1.33 -9.48
N SER A 223 -7.42 2.12 -8.71
CA SER A 223 -6.86 3.25 -7.95
C SER A 223 -5.75 2.81 -6.99
N ARG A 224 -5.98 1.73 -6.23
CA ARG A 224 -5.01 1.18 -5.27
C ARG A 224 -3.72 0.75 -5.95
N LEU A 225 -3.82 0.07 -7.10
CA LEU A 225 -2.66 -0.34 -7.89
C LEU A 225 -1.85 0.89 -8.34
N SER A 226 -2.52 1.91 -8.87
CA SER A 226 -1.84 3.11 -9.38
C SER A 226 -1.20 3.98 -8.29
N THR A 227 -1.66 3.91 -7.04
CA THR A 227 -1.10 4.69 -5.94
C THR A 227 -0.12 3.93 -5.05
N GLU A 228 -0.16 2.60 -5.04
CA GLU A 228 0.61 1.80 -4.06
C GLU A 228 1.61 0.84 -4.70
N PHE A 229 1.46 0.52 -5.99
CA PHE A 229 2.28 -0.48 -6.66
C PHE A 229 3.20 0.16 -7.68
N PRO A 230 4.46 -0.28 -7.76
CA PRO A 230 5.38 0.10 -8.83
C PRO A 230 4.81 -0.21 -10.21
N ASN A 231 5.22 0.55 -11.23
CA ASN A 231 4.68 0.42 -12.58
C ASN A 231 4.80 -1.01 -13.18
N ASP A 232 5.91 -1.71 -12.93
CA ASP A 232 6.14 -3.10 -13.33
C ASP A 232 5.18 -4.08 -12.66
N MET A 233 4.93 -3.91 -11.36
CA MET A 233 3.93 -4.71 -10.63
C MET A 233 2.51 -4.45 -11.14
N GLN A 234 2.15 -3.20 -11.45
CA GLN A 234 0.84 -2.88 -12.02
C GLN A 234 0.60 -3.64 -13.34
N ALA A 235 1.59 -3.63 -14.25
CA ALA A 235 1.51 -4.34 -15.52
C ALA A 235 1.50 -5.86 -15.34
N TYR A 236 2.31 -6.39 -14.42
CA TYR A 236 2.32 -7.81 -14.08
C TYR A 236 0.96 -8.28 -13.54
N ILE A 237 0.34 -7.51 -12.64
CA ILE A 237 -0.99 -7.79 -12.07
C ILE A 237 -2.06 -7.83 -13.16
N PHE A 238 -2.02 -6.88 -14.10
CA PHE A 238 -2.96 -6.87 -15.22
C PHE A 238 -2.88 -8.17 -16.04
N CYS A 239 -1.67 -8.63 -16.34
CA CYS A 239 -1.45 -9.89 -17.05
C CYS A 239 -1.91 -11.13 -16.29
N LEU A 240 -1.71 -11.16 -14.97
CA LEU A 240 -2.15 -12.28 -14.14
C LEU A 240 -3.67 -12.47 -14.19
N GLY A 241 -4.40 -11.37 -14.39
CA GLY A 241 -5.85 -11.32 -14.34
C GLY A 241 -6.41 -11.58 -12.95
N THR A 242 -7.69 -11.28 -12.78
CA THR A 242 -8.44 -11.57 -11.56
C THR A 242 -9.81 -12.12 -11.92
N ILE A 243 -10.31 -13.10 -11.15
CA ILE A 243 -11.66 -13.62 -11.35
C ILE A 243 -12.73 -12.60 -10.93
N ARG A 244 -12.33 -11.60 -10.13
CA ARG A 244 -13.22 -10.55 -9.59
C ARG A 244 -13.78 -9.63 -10.68
N VAL A 245 -13.21 -9.59 -11.88
CA VAL A 245 -13.81 -8.88 -13.02
C VAL A 245 -15.20 -9.41 -13.39
N LYS A 246 -15.54 -10.64 -12.99
CA LYS A 246 -16.87 -11.21 -13.17
C LYS A 246 -17.92 -10.65 -12.18
N GLN A 247 -17.49 -9.98 -11.11
CA GLN A 247 -18.40 -9.33 -10.17
C GLN A 247 -18.89 -7.99 -10.71
N ASN A 248 -20.06 -7.54 -10.24
CA ASN A 248 -20.59 -6.24 -10.63
C ASN A 248 -19.92 -5.10 -9.83
N HIS A 249 -19.02 -4.35 -10.48
CA HIS A 249 -18.32 -3.21 -9.89
C HIS A 249 -18.94 -1.84 -10.23
N ALA A 250 -20.16 -1.79 -10.78
CA ALA A 250 -20.77 -0.53 -11.23
C ALA A 250 -20.99 0.51 -10.11
N GLN A 251 -21.15 0.05 -8.86
CA GLN A 251 -21.32 0.91 -7.68
C GLN A 251 -20.01 1.20 -6.94
N CYS A 252 -18.89 0.61 -7.37
CA CYS A 252 -17.60 0.82 -6.75
C CYS A 252 -17.05 2.21 -7.12
N THR A 253 -16.35 2.84 -6.19
CA THR A 253 -15.65 4.10 -6.39
C THR A 253 -14.14 3.87 -6.32
N TYR A 254 -13.33 4.89 -6.59
CA TYR A 254 -11.88 4.80 -6.42
C TYR A 254 -11.48 4.65 -4.94
N HIS A 255 -12.29 5.18 -4.02
CA HIS A 255 -12.07 5.06 -2.57
C HIS A 255 -12.55 3.75 -1.97
N TYR A 256 -13.53 3.09 -2.59
CA TYR A 256 -14.23 1.98 -1.94
C TYR A 256 -14.79 0.95 -2.92
N CYS A 257 -14.47 -0.33 -2.67
CA CYS A 257 -15.08 -1.46 -3.37
C CYS A 257 -16.36 -1.90 -2.65
N VAL A 258 -17.52 -1.62 -3.26
CA VAL A 258 -18.84 -2.05 -2.75
C VAL A 258 -19.07 -3.54 -3.00
N ALA A 259 -18.62 -4.06 -4.15
CA ALA A 259 -18.84 -5.45 -4.55
C ALA A 259 -18.17 -6.47 -3.62
N ASN A 260 -17.12 -6.07 -2.91
CA ASN A 260 -16.43 -6.93 -1.93
C ASN A 260 -16.91 -6.72 -0.49
N GLN A 261 -18.00 -5.98 -0.29
CA GLN A 261 -18.66 -5.82 1.00
C GLN A 261 -19.84 -6.77 1.12
N VAL A 262 -19.98 -7.33 2.31
CA VAL A 262 -21.03 -8.29 2.61
C VAL A 262 -22.21 -7.53 3.21
N GLY A 263 -23.38 -7.61 2.56
CA GLY A 263 -24.65 -7.20 3.15
C GLY A 263 -25.13 -8.19 4.22
N GLU A 264 -26.23 -7.90 4.93
CA GLU A 264 -26.75 -8.76 6.00
C GLU A 264 -27.15 -10.18 5.55
N VAL A 265 -27.36 -10.39 4.24
CA VAL A 265 -27.66 -11.68 3.64
C VAL A 265 -26.76 -11.87 2.42
N TYR A 266 -25.86 -12.86 2.45
CA TYR A 266 -25.08 -13.27 1.28
C TYR A 266 -25.58 -14.63 0.76
N GLN A 267 -25.57 -14.80 -0.56
CA GLN A 267 -26.02 -16.05 -1.19
C GLN A 267 -24.92 -17.10 -1.09
N VAL A 268 -25.31 -18.32 -0.76
CA VAL A 268 -24.43 -19.48 -0.80
C VAL A 268 -23.98 -19.71 -2.23
N GLN A 269 -22.68 -19.91 -2.44
CA GLN A 269 -22.13 -20.20 -3.76
C GLN A 269 -21.54 -21.60 -3.79
N HIS A 270 -21.74 -22.30 -4.91
CA HIS A 270 -21.02 -23.53 -5.20
C HIS A 270 -19.71 -23.22 -5.92
N LEU A 271 -18.83 -24.22 -6.06
CA LEU A 271 -17.56 -24.03 -6.77
C LEU A 271 -17.74 -23.84 -8.28
N GLN A 272 -18.83 -24.35 -8.83
CA GLN A 272 -19.22 -24.23 -10.23
C GLN A 272 -20.67 -23.74 -10.28
N ASP A 273 -20.99 -22.89 -11.25
CA ASP A 273 -22.30 -22.25 -11.37
C ASP A 273 -23.44 -23.26 -11.62
N ASP A 274 -23.13 -24.44 -12.16
CA ASP A 274 -24.07 -25.53 -12.45
C ASP A 274 -24.19 -26.58 -11.33
N CYS A 275 -23.42 -26.42 -10.24
CA CYS A 275 -23.42 -27.37 -9.13
C CYS A 275 -24.58 -27.11 -8.16
N ASN A 276 -25.36 -28.17 -7.89
CA ASN A 276 -26.50 -28.14 -6.97
C ASN A 276 -26.35 -29.13 -5.81
N CYS A 277 -25.12 -29.32 -5.31
CA CYS A 277 -24.86 -30.29 -4.24
C CYS A 277 -25.53 -29.90 -2.92
N LYS A 278 -25.74 -30.87 -2.03
CA LYS A 278 -26.41 -30.64 -0.75
C LYS A 278 -25.57 -29.75 0.18
N LEU A 279 -26.27 -29.01 1.03
CA LEU A 279 -25.68 -28.33 2.18
C LEU A 279 -25.52 -29.31 3.34
N ILE A 280 -24.42 -29.19 4.07
CA ILE A 280 -24.06 -30.05 5.20
C ILE A 280 -23.87 -29.17 6.43
N SER A 281 -24.54 -29.53 7.53
CA SER A 281 -24.47 -28.83 8.83
C SER A 281 -23.83 -29.72 9.88
N PRO A 282 -23.10 -29.15 10.85
CA PRO A 282 -22.65 -29.90 12.02
C PRO A 282 -23.81 -30.16 12.98
N PRO A 283 -23.68 -31.13 13.90
CA PRO A 283 -24.66 -31.32 14.97
C PRO A 283 -24.61 -30.12 15.93
N MET A 284 -25.44 -29.11 15.67
CA MET A 284 -25.39 -27.81 16.36
C MET A 284 -25.62 -27.91 17.87
N GLU A 285 -26.40 -28.89 18.33
CA GLU A 285 -26.60 -29.13 19.77
C GLU A 285 -25.28 -29.47 20.48
N GLU A 286 -24.42 -30.26 19.84
CA GLU A 286 -23.09 -30.59 20.37
C GLU A 286 -22.19 -29.35 20.36
N VAL A 287 -22.18 -28.58 19.26
CA VAL A 287 -21.43 -27.32 19.14
C VAL A 287 -21.82 -26.35 20.26
N ILE A 288 -23.12 -26.16 20.48
CA ILE A 288 -23.66 -25.30 21.55
C ILE A 288 -23.23 -25.82 22.92
N GLY A 289 -23.30 -27.13 23.16
CA GLY A 289 -22.86 -27.74 24.40
C GLY A 289 -21.39 -27.46 24.72
N VAL A 290 -20.50 -27.55 23.72
CA VAL A 290 -19.08 -27.21 23.88
C VAL A 290 -18.88 -25.74 24.26
N LEU A 291 -19.59 -24.83 23.58
CA LEU A 291 -19.53 -23.40 23.86
C LEU A 291 -20.04 -23.05 25.25
N GLN A 292 -21.12 -23.69 25.71
CA GLN A 292 -21.67 -23.50 27.06
C GLN A 292 -20.70 -23.92 28.17
N ARG A 293 -19.85 -24.93 27.91
CA ARG A 293 -18.75 -25.32 28.81
C ARG A 293 -17.56 -24.36 28.75
N GLY A 294 -17.60 -23.37 27.87
CA GLY A 294 -16.53 -22.41 27.68
C GLY A 294 -15.33 -23.01 26.93
N ASN A 295 -15.54 -23.96 26.04
CA ASN A 295 -14.50 -24.54 25.17
C ASN A 295 -14.74 -24.17 23.71
N VAL A 296 -13.73 -24.34 22.84
CA VAL A 296 -13.85 -24.09 21.39
C VAL A 296 -14.25 -25.39 20.69
N PRO A 297 -15.35 -25.40 19.91
CA PRO A 297 -15.76 -26.57 19.14
C PRO A 297 -14.88 -26.75 17.89
N LEU A 298 -14.38 -27.96 17.68
CA LEU A 298 -13.61 -28.34 16.50
C LEU A 298 -14.37 -29.44 15.73
N LEU A 299 -14.22 -29.44 14.40
CA LEU A 299 -14.93 -30.35 13.51
C LEU A 299 -13.96 -31.33 12.85
N ARG A 300 -14.37 -32.59 12.74
CA ARG A 300 -13.75 -33.60 11.89
C ARG A 300 -14.72 -34.03 10.80
N ILE A 301 -14.20 -34.23 9.59
CA ILE A 301 -14.98 -34.77 8.47
C ILE A 301 -14.94 -36.29 8.58
N SER A 302 -16.09 -36.90 8.84
CA SER A 302 -16.27 -38.35 8.76
C SER A 302 -16.81 -38.69 7.37
N ASN A 303 -16.07 -39.51 6.63
CA ASN A 303 -16.62 -40.13 5.44
C ASN A 303 -17.56 -41.25 5.89
N GLY A 304 -18.72 -41.36 5.25
CA GLY A 304 -19.53 -42.56 5.40
C GLY A 304 -18.79 -43.81 4.94
N ASN A 305 -19.26 -44.99 5.35
CA ASN A 305 -18.60 -46.27 5.10
C ASN A 305 -18.58 -46.65 3.61
N THR A 306 -19.37 -45.96 2.77
CA THR A 306 -19.44 -46.16 1.33
C THR A 306 -19.22 -44.84 0.57
N ALA A 307 -18.69 -44.91 -0.66
CA ALA A 307 -18.45 -43.75 -1.52
C ALA A 307 -19.73 -42.94 -1.87
N SER A 308 -20.91 -43.48 -1.58
CA SER A 308 -22.23 -42.87 -1.82
C SER A 308 -22.80 -42.15 -0.60
N GLU A 309 -22.22 -42.30 0.59
CA GLU A 309 -22.73 -41.67 1.81
C GLU A 309 -22.27 -40.20 1.91
N THR A 310 -23.21 -39.32 2.24
CA THR A 310 -22.92 -37.90 2.50
C THR A 310 -21.96 -37.77 3.70
N PRO A 311 -20.87 -36.98 3.58
CA PRO A 311 -19.96 -36.78 4.69
C PRO A 311 -20.67 -36.07 5.85
N THR A 312 -20.31 -36.44 7.07
CA THR A 312 -20.87 -35.86 8.31
C THR A 312 -19.77 -35.23 9.16
N PHE A 313 -20.18 -34.39 10.11
CA PHE A 313 -19.27 -33.77 11.07
C PHE A 313 -19.30 -34.51 12.41
N GLN A 314 -18.12 -34.74 12.96
CA GLN A 314 -17.95 -35.10 14.37
C GLN A 314 -17.44 -33.87 15.11
N VAL A 315 -18.10 -33.52 16.22
CA VAL A 315 -17.71 -32.39 17.08
C VAL A 315 -16.80 -32.90 18.18
N GLN A 316 -15.69 -32.20 18.40
CA GLN A 316 -14.81 -32.45 19.54
C GLN A 316 -14.40 -31.12 20.17
N GLU A 317 -13.99 -31.16 21.42
CA GLU A 317 -13.55 -29.97 22.15
C GLU A 317 -12.08 -29.68 21.89
N SER A 318 -11.75 -28.39 21.76
CA SER A 318 -10.36 -27.94 21.81
C SER A 318 -9.75 -28.23 23.18
N ASN A 319 -8.54 -28.77 23.21
CA ASN A 319 -7.70 -28.84 24.40
C ASN A 319 -6.25 -28.53 24.01
N LYS A 320 -5.37 -28.32 25.01
CA LYS A 320 -3.96 -27.94 24.78
C LYS A 320 -3.16 -28.95 23.94
N ALA A 321 -3.61 -30.20 23.83
CA ALA A 321 -2.91 -31.26 23.11
C ALA A 321 -3.49 -31.52 21.70
N THR A 322 -4.55 -30.82 21.29
CA THR A 322 -5.25 -31.08 20.03
C THR A 322 -4.90 -30.01 19.00
N PRO A 323 -3.90 -30.23 18.11
CA PRO A 323 -3.63 -29.32 17.02
C PRO A 323 -4.81 -29.29 16.05
N TYR A 324 -5.09 -28.13 15.47
CA TYR A 324 -6.19 -27.94 14.52
C TYR A 324 -5.88 -26.85 13.50
N ILE A 325 -6.54 -26.92 12.35
CA ILE A 325 -6.47 -25.90 11.31
C ILE A 325 -7.64 -24.93 11.46
N ALA A 326 -7.37 -23.64 11.60
CA ALA A 326 -8.42 -22.62 11.50
C ALA A 326 -8.61 -22.22 10.03
N LEU A 327 -9.84 -21.97 9.61
CA LEU A 327 -10.12 -21.52 8.24
C LEU A 327 -10.46 -20.04 8.21
N SER A 328 -9.75 -19.32 7.34
CA SER A 328 -9.97 -17.90 7.05
C SER A 328 -10.56 -17.78 5.65
N HIS A 329 -11.66 -17.03 5.50
CA HIS A 329 -12.40 -16.99 4.25
C HIS A 329 -13.05 -15.64 3.97
N VAL A 330 -13.40 -15.41 2.69
CA VAL A 330 -14.14 -14.23 2.26
C VAL A 330 -15.64 -14.56 2.20
N SER A 331 -16.46 -13.91 3.02
CA SER A 331 -17.88 -14.28 3.13
C SER A 331 -18.66 -13.97 1.84
N ILE A 332 -18.22 -13.00 1.02
CA ILE A 332 -18.85 -12.72 -0.29
C ILE A 332 -18.63 -13.83 -1.32
N ASP A 333 -17.64 -14.70 -1.09
CA ASP A 333 -17.39 -15.89 -1.91
C ASP A 333 -18.43 -16.99 -1.60
N GLY A 334 -19.43 -16.69 -0.76
CA GLY A 334 -20.58 -17.55 -0.52
C GLY A 334 -20.19 -18.84 0.20
N LEU A 335 -19.13 -18.81 1.03
CA LEU A 335 -18.77 -19.96 1.84
C LEU A 335 -19.87 -20.23 2.87
N GLY A 336 -20.65 -21.27 2.61
CA GLY A 336 -21.74 -21.69 3.46
C GLY A 336 -22.92 -20.71 3.61
N ASN A 337 -23.86 -21.12 4.44
CA ASN A 337 -25.09 -20.40 4.76
C ASN A 337 -25.04 -20.00 6.23
N SER A 338 -24.67 -18.74 6.50
CA SER A 338 -24.54 -18.24 7.88
C SER A 338 -25.81 -18.48 8.71
N PRO A 339 -27.04 -18.16 8.26
CA PRO A 339 -28.27 -18.47 8.99
C PRO A 339 -28.50 -19.94 9.38
N ALA A 340 -27.99 -20.90 8.59
CA ALA A 340 -28.26 -22.33 8.79
C ALA A 340 -27.04 -23.13 9.28
N ASN A 341 -25.92 -22.46 9.58
CA ASN A 341 -24.64 -23.08 9.95
C ASN A 341 -24.29 -24.27 9.03
N SER A 342 -24.33 -24.06 7.71
CA SER A 342 -24.14 -25.14 6.73
C SER A 342 -23.18 -24.76 5.62
N ILE A 343 -22.60 -25.75 4.93
CA ILE A 343 -21.67 -25.54 3.81
C ILE A 343 -22.01 -26.47 2.63
N PRO A 344 -21.90 -26.01 1.36
CA PRO A 344 -21.95 -26.88 0.20
C PRO A 344 -20.95 -28.03 0.24
N MET A 345 -21.40 -29.23 -0.13
CA MET A 345 -20.55 -30.42 -0.20
C MET A 345 -19.32 -30.23 -1.10
N CYS A 346 -19.45 -29.50 -2.21
CA CYS A 346 -18.34 -29.21 -3.11
C CYS A 346 -17.25 -28.37 -2.42
N GLN A 347 -17.64 -27.35 -1.65
CA GLN A 347 -16.70 -26.52 -0.90
C GLN A 347 -16.04 -27.30 0.24
N LEU A 348 -16.81 -28.17 0.92
CA LEU A 348 -16.26 -29.06 1.95
C LEU A 348 -15.22 -30.03 1.38
N ALA A 349 -15.45 -30.57 0.18
CA ALA A 349 -14.49 -31.43 -0.50
C ALA A 349 -13.17 -30.70 -0.80
N GLU A 350 -13.23 -29.44 -1.22
CA GLU A 350 -12.04 -28.61 -1.44
C GLU A 350 -11.30 -28.28 -0.15
N ILE A 351 -12.01 -27.97 0.93
CA ILE A 351 -11.40 -27.80 2.27
C ILE A 351 -10.67 -29.08 2.68
N LYS A 352 -11.34 -30.24 2.51
CA LYS A 352 -10.75 -31.53 2.83
C LYS A 352 -9.47 -31.80 2.02
N ARG A 353 -9.48 -31.50 0.71
CA ARG A 353 -8.30 -31.58 -0.15
C ARG A 353 -7.18 -30.68 0.35
N GLY A 354 -7.51 -29.42 0.68
CA GLY A 354 -6.55 -28.48 1.22
C GLY A 354 -5.87 -28.96 2.49
N MET A 355 -6.67 -29.50 3.43
CA MET A 355 -6.19 -30.10 4.68
C MET A 355 -5.37 -31.37 4.45
N GLN A 356 -5.76 -32.20 3.49
CA GLN A 356 -5.02 -33.41 3.13
C GLN A 356 -3.64 -33.07 2.58
N ASN A 357 -3.53 -32.06 1.71
CA ASN A 357 -2.25 -31.58 1.20
C ASN A 357 -1.33 -31.06 2.33
N ILE A 358 -1.87 -30.40 3.35
CA ILE A 358 -1.09 -29.98 4.52
C ILE A 358 -0.57 -31.20 5.27
N PHE A 359 -1.45 -32.17 5.53
CA PHE A 359 -1.10 -33.42 6.20
C PHE A 359 -0.02 -34.20 5.45
N ASP A 360 -0.15 -34.36 4.13
CA ASP A 360 0.76 -35.17 3.31
C ASP A 360 2.17 -34.53 3.32
N ASN A 361 2.22 -33.20 3.25
CA ASN A 361 3.48 -32.45 3.28
C ASN A 361 4.14 -32.42 4.68
N GLU A 362 3.35 -32.37 5.76
CA GLU A 362 3.87 -32.31 7.13
C GLU A 362 3.99 -33.68 7.83
N GLN A 363 3.53 -34.77 7.19
CA GLN A 363 3.54 -36.14 7.72
C GLN A 363 2.86 -36.30 9.10
N GLN A 364 1.77 -35.57 9.34
CA GLN A 364 1.05 -35.58 10.64
C GLN A 364 -0.16 -36.52 10.64
N GLN A 365 -1.11 -36.39 11.59
CA GLN A 365 -2.45 -37.00 11.50
C GLN A 365 -3.43 -35.95 10.94
N LEU A 366 -4.45 -36.34 10.15
CA LEU A 366 -5.43 -35.37 9.65
C LEU A 366 -6.08 -34.64 10.83
N MET A 367 -5.78 -33.35 10.92
CA MET A 367 -6.20 -32.51 12.03
C MET A 367 -7.69 -32.18 11.92
N PRO A 368 -8.39 -31.96 13.05
CA PRO A 368 -9.68 -31.28 13.04
C PRO A 368 -9.52 -29.84 12.53
N PHE A 369 -10.64 -29.18 12.25
CA PHE A 369 -10.64 -27.78 11.84
C PHE A 369 -11.68 -26.93 12.58
N TRP A 370 -11.47 -25.62 12.54
CA TRP A 370 -12.42 -24.62 13.02
C TRP A 370 -12.82 -23.68 11.88
N LEU A 371 -14.12 -23.47 11.70
CA LEU A 371 -14.67 -22.51 10.73
C LEU A 371 -15.83 -21.76 11.40
N ASP A 372 -15.75 -20.44 11.43
CA ASP A 372 -16.74 -19.55 12.04
C ASP A 372 -18.18 -19.85 11.60
N THR A 373 -18.38 -20.09 10.30
CA THR A 373 -19.67 -20.38 9.67
C THR A 373 -20.33 -21.64 10.23
N LEU A 374 -19.55 -22.62 10.69
CA LEU A 374 -20.05 -23.89 11.22
C LEU A 374 -19.97 -23.95 12.75
N CYS A 375 -19.02 -23.24 13.36
CA CYS A 375 -18.73 -23.29 14.79
C CYS A 375 -19.40 -22.18 15.62
N LEU A 376 -19.91 -21.12 14.98
CA LEU A 376 -20.60 -20.02 15.68
C LEU A 376 -22.12 -20.11 15.48
N PRO A 377 -22.92 -20.31 16.54
CA PRO A 377 -24.37 -20.41 16.42
C PRO A 377 -24.99 -19.16 15.77
N ALA A 378 -25.75 -19.38 14.70
CA ALA A 378 -26.42 -18.30 13.97
C ALA A 378 -27.78 -17.91 14.55
N ASP A 379 -28.45 -18.81 15.28
CA ASP A 379 -29.75 -18.54 15.90
C ASP A 379 -29.61 -17.37 16.91
N PRO A 380 -30.39 -16.29 16.77
CA PRO A 380 -30.39 -15.15 17.69
C PRO A 380 -30.53 -15.51 19.17
N LYS A 381 -31.17 -16.64 19.51
CA LYS A 381 -31.28 -17.15 20.88
C LYS A 381 -29.93 -17.43 21.54
N HIS A 382 -28.91 -17.71 20.73
CA HIS A 382 -27.55 -18.01 21.18
C HIS A 382 -26.59 -16.83 20.99
N ARG A 383 -27.09 -15.59 20.83
CA ARG A 383 -26.27 -14.38 20.64
C ARG A 383 -25.20 -14.19 21.72
N ALA A 384 -25.48 -14.55 22.97
CA ALA A 384 -24.50 -14.49 24.05
C ALA A 384 -23.30 -15.43 23.80
N LEU A 385 -23.56 -16.65 23.32
CA LEU A 385 -22.50 -17.60 22.96
C LEU A 385 -21.72 -17.13 21.73
N ARG A 386 -22.40 -16.54 20.74
CA ARG A 386 -21.72 -15.93 19.59
C ARG A 386 -20.76 -14.81 20.02
N ASN A 387 -21.22 -13.90 20.87
CA ASN A 387 -20.38 -12.83 21.40
C ASN A 387 -19.22 -13.37 22.24
N PHE A 388 -19.46 -14.41 23.05
CA PHE A 388 -18.42 -15.11 23.80
C PHE A 388 -17.33 -15.69 22.88
N SER A 389 -17.72 -16.32 21.77
CA SER A 389 -16.76 -16.84 20.79
C SER A 389 -16.02 -15.72 20.04
N ILE A 390 -16.70 -14.62 19.70
CA ILE A 390 -16.05 -13.44 19.10
C ILE A 390 -14.97 -12.89 20.03
N GLY A 391 -15.26 -12.79 21.34
CA GLY A 391 -14.27 -12.41 22.34
C GLY A 391 -13.10 -13.39 22.51
N ARG A 392 -13.14 -14.56 21.84
CA ARG A 392 -12.09 -15.58 21.83
C ARG A 392 -11.43 -15.79 20.48
N MET A 393 -11.80 -15.01 19.46
CA MET A 393 -11.20 -15.10 18.12
C MET A 393 -9.68 -15.04 18.19
N HIS A 394 -9.14 -14.12 18.99
CA HIS A 394 -7.70 -14.04 19.25
C HIS A 394 -7.09 -15.40 19.62
N GLN A 395 -7.65 -16.04 20.66
CA GLN A 395 -7.13 -17.30 21.18
C GLN A 395 -7.33 -18.46 20.20
N ILE A 396 -8.42 -18.46 19.43
CA ILE A 396 -8.70 -19.48 18.42
C ILE A 396 -7.59 -19.46 17.36
N TYR A 397 -7.38 -18.33 16.70
CA TYR A 397 -6.38 -18.25 15.63
C TYR A 397 -4.95 -18.41 16.15
N LYS A 398 -4.64 -17.82 17.31
CA LYS A 398 -3.32 -17.95 17.95
C LYS A 398 -2.97 -19.38 18.35
N SER A 399 -3.95 -20.15 18.83
CA SER A 399 -3.73 -21.54 19.28
C SER A 399 -3.84 -22.57 18.16
N SER A 400 -4.18 -22.15 16.94
CA SER A 400 -4.24 -23.05 15.79
C SER A 400 -2.84 -23.54 15.40
N HIS A 401 -2.77 -24.73 14.79
CA HIS A 401 -1.53 -25.22 14.18
C HIS A 401 -1.13 -24.37 12.97
N GLY A 402 -2.13 -23.89 12.23
CA GLY A 402 -2.00 -23.01 11.09
C GLY A 402 -3.37 -22.59 10.56
N VAL A 403 -3.36 -21.63 9.65
CA VAL A 403 -4.59 -21.08 9.05
C VAL A 403 -4.65 -21.39 7.57
N LEU A 404 -5.73 -22.01 7.14
CA LEU A 404 -6.01 -22.26 5.71
C LEU A 404 -6.87 -21.12 5.14
N ILE A 405 -6.30 -20.38 4.20
CA ILE A 405 -6.89 -19.24 3.52
C ILE A 405 -7.69 -19.72 2.29
N LEU A 406 -8.94 -19.29 2.22
CA LEU A 406 -9.88 -19.58 1.13
C LEU A 406 -10.31 -18.27 0.45
N ASP A 407 -9.93 -18.09 -0.81
CA ASP A 407 -10.33 -16.96 -1.65
C ASP A 407 -10.40 -17.39 -3.13
N HIS A 408 -11.39 -16.88 -3.87
CA HIS A 408 -11.60 -17.24 -5.28
C HIS A 408 -10.44 -16.88 -6.22
N ASP A 409 -9.72 -15.76 -6.01
CA ASP A 409 -8.52 -15.43 -6.80
C ASP A 409 -7.34 -16.33 -6.46
N LEU A 410 -7.17 -16.65 -5.18
CA LEU A 410 -6.07 -17.49 -4.72
C LEU A 410 -6.19 -18.93 -5.26
N ARG A 411 -7.42 -19.40 -5.52
CA ARG A 411 -7.67 -20.68 -6.21
C ARG A 411 -7.17 -20.72 -7.65
N LEU A 412 -6.80 -19.60 -8.27
CA LEU A 412 -6.15 -19.59 -9.58
C LEU A 412 -4.67 -20.03 -9.52
N LEU A 413 -4.07 -20.05 -8.33
CA LEU A 413 -2.68 -20.45 -8.14
C LEU A 413 -2.50 -21.93 -8.48
N THR A 414 -1.69 -22.18 -9.49
CA THR A 414 -1.21 -23.53 -9.84
C THR A 414 0.05 -23.86 -9.06
N SER A 415 0.35 -25.13 -8.82
CA SER A 415 1.58 -25.64 -8.19
C SER A 415 2.89 -25.03 -8.72
N HIS A 416 2.91 -24.56 -9.98
CA HIS A 416 4.04 -23.86 -10.61
C HIS A 416 4.07 -22.33 -10.41
N ALA A 417 3.19 -21.76 -9.58
CA ALA A 417 3.17 -20.31 -9.33
C ALA A 417 4.47 -19.87 -8.65
N SER A 418 5.07 -18.79 -9.14
CA SER A 418 6.25 -18.19 -8.52
C SER A 418 5.89 -17.52 -7.19
N TYR A 419 6.90 -17.23 -6.36
CA TYR A 419 6.69 -16.46 -5.12
C TYR A 419 6.05 -15.10 -5.40
N ALA A 420 6.57 -14.38 -6.41
CA ALA A 420 5.97 -13.14 -6.88
C ALA A 420 4.49 -13.31 -7.28
N GLU A 421 4.12 -14.35 -8.03
CA GLU A 421 2.72 -14.62 -8.38
C GLU A 421 1.85 -14.85 -7.13
N VAL A 422 2.31 -15.69 -6.20
CA VAL A 422 1.59 -16.01 -4.95
C VAL A 422 1.31 -14.74 -4.14
N ILE A 423 2.36 -13.97 -3.80
CA ILE A 423 2.19 -12.75 -3.00
C ILE A 423 1.37 -11.70 -3.74
N THR A 424 1.58 -11.54 -5.04
CA THR A 424 0.83 -10.59 -5.86
C THR A 424 -0.67 -10.91 -5.85
N ARG A 425 -1.04 -12.19 -5.99
CA ARG A 425 -2.44 -12.60 -5.89
C ARG A 425 -3.01 -12.35 -4.49
N ILE A 426 -2.24 -12.55 -3.42
CA ILE A 426 -2.67 -12.14 -2.06
C ILE A 426 -2.94 -10.64 -2.02
N CYS A 427 -2.03 -9.83 -2.55
CA CYS A 427 -2.14 -8.36 -2.50
C CYS A 427 -3.47 -7.84 -3.09
N ILE A 428 -3.93 -8.44 -4.18
CA ILE A 428 -5.15 -8.07 -4.90
C ILE A 428 -6.39 -8.91 -4.56
N SER A 429 -6.24 -9.95 -3.74
CA SER A 429 -7.34 -10.85 -3.35
C SER A 429 -8.39 -10.13 -2.50
N GLY A 430 -9.63 -10.60 -2.58
CA GLY A 430 -10.71 -10.08 -1.75
C GLY A 430 -10.46 -10.31 -0.26
N TRP A 431 -9.74 -11.37 0.08
CA TRP A 431 -9.26 -11.68 1.42
C TRP A 431 -8.43 -10.53 2.00
N ASN A 432 -7.43 -10.03 1.27
CA ASN A 432 -6.54 -8.98 1.76
C ASN A 432 -7.19 -7.59 1.90
N THR A 433 -8.47 -7.43 1.53
CA THR A 433 -9.19 -6.15 1.71
C THR A 433 -10.14 -6.16 2.91
N ARG A 434 -10.27 -7.26 3.66
CA ARG A 434 -11.22 -7.35 4.80
C ARG A 434 -10.49 -7.25 6.13
N LEU A 435 -11.05 -6.47 7.06
CA LEU A 435 -10.43 -6.23 8.36
C LEU A 435 -10.23 -7.52 9.16
N TRP A 436 -11.30 -8.30 9.36
CA TRP A 436 -11.27 -9.52 10.17
C TRP A 436 -10.19 -10.51 9.72
N THR A 437 -10.03 -10.71 8.41
CA THR A 437 -9.03 -11.64 7.85
C THR A 437 -7.58 -11.29 8.21
N TYR A 438 -7.30 -10.04 8.60
CA TYR A 438 -5.99 -9.66 9.13
C TYR A 438 -5.71 -10.37 10.45
N GLU A 439 -6.64 -10.28 11.41
CA GLU A 439 -6.53 -10.96 12.70
C GLU A 439 -6.42 -12.48 12.52
N GLU A 440 -7.20 -13.03 11.60
CA GLU A 440 -7.22 -14.47 11.29
C GLU A 440 -5.87 -14.99 10.78
N SER A 441 -5.03 -14.15 10.17
CA SER A 441 -3.72 -14.56 9.64
C SER A 441 -2.54 -14.11 10.51
N ALA A 442 -2.58 -12.89 11.04
CA ALA A 442 -1.47 -12.31 11.77
C ALA A 442 -1.21 -12.98 13.14
N LEU A 443 -2.20 -13.69 13.69
CA LEU A 443 -2.08 -14.40 14.98
C LEU A 443 -1.52 -15.82 14.87
N SER A 444 -1.68 -16.48 13.73
CA SER A 444 -1.17 -17.84 13.54
C SER A 444 0.27 -17.83 13.06
N SER A 445 1.05 -18.83 13.48
CA SER A 445 2.46 -18.99 13.08
C SER A 445 2.66 -19.58 11.69
N ARG A 446 1.61 -20.17 11.10
CA ARG A 446 1.65 -20.83 9.78
C ARG A 446 0.47 -20.41 8.93
N LEU A 447 0.73 -20.03 7.69
CA LEU A 447 -0.33 -19.71 6.72
C LEU A 447 -0.28 -20.67 5.54
N TYR A 448 -1.45 -21.18 5.21
CA TYR A 448 -1.68 -22.07 4.09
C TYR A 448 -2.63 -21.42 3.09
N ILE A 449 -2.31 -21.45 1.80
CA ILE A 449 -3.18 -20.96 0.74
C ILE A 449 -3.70 -22.13 -0.08
N LEU A 450 -5.02 -22.26 -0.17
CA LEU A 450 -5.63 -23.25 -1.05
C LEU A 450 -5.56 -22.78 -2.52
N GLY A 451 -4.61 -23.33 -3.27
CA GLY A 451 -4.53 -23.16 -4.71
C GLY A 451 -5.41 -24.15 -5.48
N LYS A 452 -5.29 -24.13 -6.81
CA LYS A 452 -6.04 -24.97 -7.75
C LYS A 452 -5.79 -26.46 -7.53
N ASP A 453 -4.53 -26.83 -7.41
CA ASP A 453 -4.01 -28.20 -7.40
C ASP A 453 -3.12 -28.48 -6.18
N ASN A 454 -2.62 -27.43 -5.51
CA ASN A 454 -1.75 -27.55 -4.34
C ASN A 454 -2.21 -26.65 -3.19
N THR A 455 -1.67 -26.87 -1.99
CA THR A 455 -1.75 -25.97 -0.85
C THR A 455 -0.37 -25.37 -0.58
N PHE A 456 -0.25 -24.04 -0.62
CA PHE A 456 1.03 -23.35 -0.43
C PHE A 456 1.27 -23.01 1.03
N HIS A 457 2.43 -23.37 1.57
CA HIS A 457 2.90 -22.90 2.88
C HIS A 457 3.69 -21.60 2.68
N ILE A 458 3.14 -20.47 3.12
CA ILE A 458 3.67 -19.15 2.74
C ILE A 458 5.08 -18.93 3.31
N GLU A 459 5.33 -19.39 4.53
CA GLU A 459 6.62 -19.26 5.20
C GLU A 459 7.75 -19.96 4.44
N ASN A 460 7.49 -21.16 3.89
CA ASN A 460 8.46 -21.87 3.07
C ASN A 460 8.79 -21.10 1.80
N LEU A 461 7.81 -20.44 1.18
CA LEU A 461 8.06 -19.65 -0.03
C LEU A 461 8.91 -18.41 0.27
N HIS A 462 8.66 -17.75 1.40
CA HIS A 462 9.47 -16.60 1.83
C HIS A 462 10.92 -17.01 2.15
N GLN A 463 11.12 -18.17 2.79
CA GLN A 463 12.45 -18.69 3.10
C GLN A 463 13.28 -18.95 1.84
N ARG A 464 12.68 -19.55 0.81
CA ARG A 464 13.34 -19.80 -0.49
C ARG A 464 13.83 -18.52 -1.17
N LEU A 465 13.09 -17.40 -0.98
CA LEU A 465 13.54 -16.10 -1.46
C LEU A 465 14.77 -15.60 -0.69
N LEU A 466 14.77 -15.72 0.65
CA LEU A 466 15.92 -15.32 1.47
C LEU A 466 17.18 -16.14 1.15
N GLU A 467 17.01 -17.38 0.71
CA GLU A 467 18.09 -18.28 0.30
C GLU A 467 18.59 -18.04 -1.14
N GLY A 468 18.00 -17.08 -1.86
CA GLY A 468 18.51 -16.64 -3.17
C GLY A 468 18.22 -17.60 -4.33
N GLU A 469 17.17 -18.43 -4.25
CA GLU A 469 16.83 -19.40 -5.30
C GLU A 469 16.36 -18.79 -6.65
N PHE A 470 16.34 -17.47 -6.80
CA PHE A 470 15.89 -16.78 -8.03
C PHE A 470 17.05 -16.00 -8.67
N GLN A 471 17.32 -16.26 -9.96
CA GLN A 471 18.58 -15.89 -10.61
C GLN A 471 18.52 -14.69 -11.58
N ASP A 472 17.36 -14.27 -12.10
CA ASP A 472 17.32 -13.17 -13.08
C ASP A 472 16.95 -11.79 -12.47
N PRO A 473 17.60 -10.67 -12.89
CA PRO A 473 17.41 -9.33 -12.33
C PRO A 473 15.98 -8.78 -12.41
N ILE A 474 15.14 -9.28 -13.31
CA ILE A 474 13.77 -8.77 -13.52
C ILE A 474 12.78 -9.50 -12.61
N SER A 475 12.91 -10.82 -12.47
CA SER A 475 12.23 -11.56 -11.40
C SER A 475 12.66 -11.04 -10.03
N HIS A 476 13.89 -10.53 -9.89
CA HIS A 476 14.36 -9.91 -8.66
C HIS A 476 13.49 -8.72 -8.24
N SER A 477 13.10 -7.81 -9.15
CA SER A 477 12.25 -6.66 -8.79
C SER A 477 10.89 -7.09 -8.22
N LEU A 478 10.21 -8.02 -8.91
CA LEU A 478 8.90 -8.52 -8.50
C LEU A 478 8.99 -9.31 -7.19
N ASN A 479 10.04 -10.12 -7.03
CA ASN A 479 10.29 -10.87 -5.81
C ASN A 479 10.64 -9.96 -4.62
N MET A 480 11.39 -8.88 -4.83
CA MET A 480 11.70 -7.90 -3.79
C MET A 480 10.44 -7.15 -3.36
N PHE A 481 9.59 -6.72 -4.30
CA PHE A 481 8.29 -6.16 -3.96
C PHE A 481 7.41 -7.17 -3.21
N ALA A 482 7.40 -8.43 -3.62
CA ALA A 482 6.69 -9.51 -2.94
C ALA A 482 7.21 -9.73 -1.51
N ALA A 483 8.53 -9.73 -1.29
CA ALA A 483 9.14 -9.83 0.04
C ALA A 483 8.71 -8.68 0.93
N ALA A 484 8.76 -7.47 0.38
CA ALA A 484 8.42 -6.25 1.10
C ALA A 484 6.92 -6.20 1.44
N SER A 485 6.06 -6.63 0.50
CA SER A 485 4.62 -6.78 0.69
C SER A 485 4.27 -7.84 1.72
N PHE A 486 4.98 -8.98 1.71
CA PHE A 486 4.79 -10.03 2.70
C PHE A 486 4.99 -9.52 4.13
N ARG A 487 6.04 -8.71 4.38
CA ARG A 487 6.27 -8.07 5.68
C ARG A 487 5.12 -7.15 6.11
N VAL A 488 4.52 -6.42 5.17
CA VAL A 488 3.42 -5.49 5.46
C VAL A 488 2.12 -6.23 5.74
N PHE A 489 1.79 -7.28 4.98
CA PHE A 489 0.51 -7.99 5.13
C PHE A 489 0.52 -9.09 6.20
N VAL A 490 1.69 -9.68 6.48
CA VAL A 490 1.91 -10.69 7.52
C VAL A 490 2.71 -10.08 8.66
N ALA A 491 2.44 -8.82 9.00
CA ALA A 491 2.98 -8.18 10.19
C ALA A 491 2.46 -8.92 11.43
N ARG A 492 3.23 -9.91 11.89
CA ARG A 492 2.91 -10.70 13.08
C ARG A 492 3.32 -9.92 14.31
N LYS A 493 2.56 -10.13 15.38
CA LYS A 493 3.00 -9.75 16.73
C LYS A 493 4.27 -10.55 17.03
N THR A 494 5.44 -9.90 17.08
CA THR A 494 6.73 -10.60 17.22
C THR A 494 6.97 -11.11 18.63
N SER A 495 6.27 -10.55 19.63
CA SER A 495 6.27 -11.00 21.02
C SER A 495 4.89 -10.95 21.66
N ASP A 496 4.57 -11.91 22.54
CA ASP A 496 3.29 -11.95 23.27
C ASP A 496 3.03 -10.68 24.11
N ASN A 497 4.10 -10.00 24.51
CA ASN A 497 4.04 -8.69 25.16
C ASN A 497 4.38 -7.62 24.12
N ILE A 498 3.51 -6.64 23.93
CA ILE A 498 3.94 -5.36 23.34
C ILE A 498 5.03 -4.86 24.28
N ALA A 499 6.28 -4.80 23.81
CA ALA A 499 7.38 -4.35 24.63
C ALA A 499 7.00 -2.96 25.18
N ALA A 500 6.98 -2.79 26.50
CA ALA A 500 6.46 -1.57 27.14
C ALA A 500 7.25 -0.31 26.75
N ASP A 501 8.40 -0.49 26.09
CA ASP A 501 9.33 0.51 25.60
C ASP A 501 9.26 0.75 24.07
N SER A 502 8.39 0.05 23.32
CA SER A 502 8.18 0.29 21.88
C SER A 502 6.70 0.35 21.48
N ASP A 503 6.39 1.17 20.47
CA ASP A 503 5.09 1.22 19.79
C ASP A 503 5.13 0.64 18.36
N ARG A 504 6.28 0.10 17.90
CA ARG A 504 6.51 -0.25 16.50
C ARG A 504 5.55 -1.31 15.96
N ASP A 505 5.36 -2.39 16.69
CA ASP A 505 4.44 -3.48 16.31
C ASP A 505 3.00 -2.97 16.12
N VAL A 506 2.56 -2.03 16.98
CA VAL A 506 1.24 -1.42 16.86
C VAL A 506 1.19 -0.50 15.64
N GLN A 507 2.23 0.29 15.38
CA GLN A 507 2.30 1.14 14.20
C GLN A 507 2.25 0.34 12.89
N ASP A 508 3.00 -0.75 12.80
CA ASP A 508 3.04 -1.62 11.63
C ASP A 508 1.71 -2.35 11.42
N MET A 509 1.08 -2.84 12.49
CA MET A 509 -0.28 -3.40 12.42
C MET A 509 -1.29 -2.38 11.92
N LEU A 510 -1.27 -1.14 12.44
CA LEU A 510 -2.18 -0.09 12.00
C LEU A 510 -2.00 0.23 10.52
N CYS A 511 -0.76 0.24 10.03
CA CYS A 511 -0.47 0.39 8.61
C CYS A 511 -1.07 -0.76 7.79
N ALA A 512 -0.88 -2.00 8.24
CA ALA A 512 -1.39 -3.20 7.57
C ALA A 512 -2.92 -3.25 7.48
N ILE A 513 -3.64 -2.81 8.52
CA ILE A 513 -5.10 -2.78 8.52
C ILE A 513 -5.68 -1.57 7.78
N SER A 514 -4.95 -0.46 7.67
CA SER A 514 -5.50 0.81 7.16
C SER A 514 -6.13 0.76 5.77
N LYS A 515 -5.73 -0.23 4.96
CA LYS A 515 -6.19 -0.46 3.58
C LYS A 515 -7.28 -1.54 3.49
N ARG A 516 -7.77 -2.00 4.64
CA ARG A 516 -8.83 -2.99 4.76
C ARG A 516 -10.13 -2.30 5.15
N ALA A 517 -11.24 -2.91 4.77
CA ALA A 517 -12.57 -2.43 5.04
C ALA A 517 -13.35 -3.39 5.92
N THR A 518 -14.38 -2.87 6.57
CA THR A 518 -15.40 -3.63 7.30
C THR A 518 -16.78 -3.15 6.90
N SER A 519 -17.75 -4.07 6.82
CA SER A 519 -19.17 -3.74 6.60
C SER A 519 -19.87 -3.29 7.89
N CYS A 520 -19.26 -3.57 9.06
CA CYS A 520 -19.73 -3.09 10.35
C CYS A 520 -18.67 -2.13 10.93
N PRO A 521 -18.87 -0.80 10.86
CA PRO A 521 -17.89 0.18 11.34
C PRO A 521 -17.50 0.00 12.81
N GLY A 522 -18.41 -0.54 13.63
CA GLY A 522 -18.14 -0.83 15.04
C GLY A 522 -17.13 -1.96 15.27
N ASP A 523 -16.85 -2.79 14.26
CA ASP A 523 -15.88 -3.89 14.35
C ASP A 523 -14.45 -3.39 14.31
N GLU A 524 -14.20 -2.20 13.73
CA GLU A 524 -12.85 -1.62 13.63
C GLU A 524 -12.10 -1.68 14.96
N THR A 525 -12.71 -1.11 16.00
CA THR A 525 -12.10 -1.08 17.33
C THR A 525 -12.02 -2.44 17.99
N ILE A 526 -12.95 -3.35 17.67
CA ILE A 526 -13.00 -4.69 18.27
C ILE A 526 -11.86 -5.53 17.69
N CYS A 527 -11.65 -5.53 16.38
CA CYS A 527 -10.54 -6.24 15.75
C CYS A 527 -9.19 -5.73 16.25
N ILE A 528 -9.01 -4.40 16.36
CA ILE A 528 -7.75 -3.83 16.88
C ILE A 528 -7.50 -4.29 18.32
N ALA A 529 -8.50 -4.17 19.20
CA ALA A 529 -8.37 -4.59 20.60
C ALA A 529 -8.15 -6.11 20.73
N SER A 530 -8.90 -6.92 19.96
CA SER A 530 -8.75 -8.37 19.93
C SER A 530 -7.36 -8.79 19.48
N PHE A 531 -6.84 -8.22 18.38
CA PHE A 531 -5.48 -8.48 17.91
C PHE A 531 -4.42 -8.17 18.98
N LEU A 532 -4.58 -7.06 19.70
CA LEU A 532 -3.67 -6.63 20.75
C LEU A 532 -3.84 -7.41 22.07
N ASP A 533 -4.75 -8.38 22.14
CA ASP A 533 -5.11 -9.16 23.33
C ASP A 533 -5.64 -8.28 24.48
N LEU A 534 -6.44 -7.25 24.13
CA LEU A 534 -7.10 -6.34 25.06
C LEU A 534 -8.54 -6.81 25.35
N ASP A 535 -9.04 -6.50 26.55
CA ASP A 535 -10.42 -6.82 26.92
C ASP A 535 -11.44 -5.97 26.12
N VAL A 536 -12.15 -6.63 25.20
CA VAL A 536 -13.15 -6.01 24.33
C VAL A 536 -14.49 -5.75 25.02
N SER A 537 -14.70 -6.20 26.26
CA SER A 537 -15.99 -6.10 26.94
C SER A 537 -16.51 -4.65 27.00
N SER A 538 -15.63 -3.72 27.37
CA SER A 538 -15.96 -2.28 27.42
C SER A 538 -16.26 -1.68 26.03
N LEU A 539 -15.68 -2.22 24.96
CA LEU A 539 -15.96 -1.82 23.58
C LEU A 539 -17.31 -2.35 23.09
N LEU A 540 -17.66 -3.58 23.46
CA LEU A 540 -18.93 -4.21 23.12
C LEU A 540 -20.11 -3.48 23.79
N GLU A 541 -19.92 -3.02 25.03
CA GLU A 541 -20.91 -2.23 25.78
C GLU A 541 -21.01 -0.77 25.29
N ALA A 542 -19.91 -0.20 24.79
CA ALA A 542 -19.88 1.17 24.30
C ALA A 542 -20.67 1.35 22.99
N SER A 543 -21.37 2.48 22.88
CA SER A 543 -22.03 2.87 21.63
C SER A 543 -20.99 3.18 20.55
N PRO A 544 -21.30 2.92 19.25
CA PRO A 544 -20.32 3.01 18.16
C PRO A 544 -19.52 4.32 18.12
N ALA A 545 -20.17 5.46 18.37
CA ALA A 545 -19.54 6.78 18.34
C ALA A 545 -18.45 7.01 19.41
N TYR A 546 -18.40 6.18 20.46
CA TYR A 546 -17.44 6.30 21.56
C TYR A 546 -16.37 5.20 21.56
N ARG A 547 -16.51 4.17 20.72
CA ARG A 547 -15.61 3.00 20.71
C ARG A 547 -14.17 3.37 20.44
N MET A 548 -13.89 4.29 19.50
CA MET A 548 -12.52 4.74 19.21
C MET A 548 -11.86 5.37 20.45
N LYS A 549 -12.60 6.19 21.21
CA LYS A 549 -12.10 6.76 22.46
C LYS A 549 -11.81 5.69 23.52
N VAL A 550 -12.69 4.69 23.65
CA VAL A 550 -12.50 3.56 24.56
C VAL A 550 -11.26 2.77 24.17
N LEU A 551 -11.11 2.42 22.88
CA LEU A 551 -9.93 1.73 22.36
C LEU A 551 -8.65 2.47 22.73
N LEU A 552 -8.57 3.78 22.45
CA LEU A 552 -7.39 4.59 22.77
C LEU A 552 -7.06 4.59 24.27
N SER A 553 -8.06 4.44 25.13
CA SER A 553 -7.86 4.35 26.58
C SER A 553 -7.42 2.97 27.05
N LEU A 554 -7.66 1.92 26.26
CA LEU A 554 -7.22 0.54 26.52
C LEU A 554 -5.79 0.28 26.02
N LEU A 555 -5.30 1.07 25.06
CA LEU A 555 -3.96 0.90 24.52
C LEU A 555 -2.90 1.12 25.62
N PRO A 556 -1.92 0.22 25.79
CA PRO A 556 -0.85 0.41 26.77
C PRO A 556 0.05 1.59 26.41
N VAL A 557 0.21 1.85 25.11
CA VAL A 557 0.98 2.96 24.52
C VAL A 557 0.19 3.52 23.35
N ILE A 558 0.20 4.85 23.18
CA ILE A 558 -0.40 5.46 21.99
C ILE A 558 0.63 5.43 20.85
N PRO A 559 0.39 4.72 19.73
CA PRO A 559 1.33 4.66 18.63
C PRO A 559 1.44 6.02 17.93
N ALA A 560 2.67 6.45 17.68
CA ALA A 560 2.94 7.81 17.22
C ALA A 560 2.38 8.12 15.82
N ASN A 561 2.28 7.13 14.93
CA ASN A 561 1.72 7.30 13.59
C ASN A 561 0.21 7.64 13.56
N ILE A 562 -0.56 7.38 14.62
CA ILE A 562 -2.00 7.74 14.67
C ILE A 562 -2.21 9.25 14.49
N LEU A 563 -1.28 10.06 14.98
CA LEU A 563 -1.37 11.51 14.85
C LEU A 563 -1.37 11.94 13.37
N PHE A 564 -0.66 11.21 12.51
CA PHE A 564 -0.49 11.50 11.09
C PHE A 564 -1.49 10.77 10.18
N SER A 565 -2.51 10.13 10.77
CA SER A 565 -3.58 9.49 10.02
C SER A 565 -4.40 10.49 9.18
N ALA A 566 -4.90 10.04 8.03
CA ALA A 566 -5.85 10.81 7.22
C ALA A 566 -7.29 10.55 7.68
N GLY A 567 -8.21 11.43 7.28
CA GLY A 567 -9.65 11.32 7.56
C GLY A 567 -10.14 12.23 8.70
N PRO A 568 -11.45 12.20 8.98
CA PRO A 568 -12.06 13.01 10.02
C PRO A 568 -11.47 12.69 11.40
N ARG A 569 -11.40 13.69 12.26
CA ARG A 569 -10.96 13.54 13.65
C ARG A 569 -12.16 13.53 14.59
N LEU A 570 -11.96 12.94 15.75
CA LEU A 570 -12.90 13.01 16.86
C LEU A 570 -13.18 14.48 17.27
N THR A 571 -14.36 14.72 17.85
CA THR A 571 -14.81 16.06 18.26
C THR A 571 -14.74 16.27 19.76
N GLN A 572 -14.64 15.18 20.53
CA GLN A 572 -14.56 15.20 21.99
C GLN A 572 -13.26 15.86 22.46
N TRP A 573 -13.38 16.74 23.45
CA TRP A 573 -12.23 17.39 24.06
C TRP A 573 -11.24 16.37 24.66
N GLY A 574 -9.94 16.61 24.45
CA GLY A 574 -8.83 15.73 24.79
C GLY A 574 -8.53 14.64 23.75
N TYR A 575 -9.35 14.54 22.70
CA TYR A 575 -9.25 13.51 21.66
C TYR A 575 -9.33 14.08 20.24
N ARG A 576 -9.31 15.41 20.07
CA ARG A 576 -9.51 16.05 18.75
C ARG A 576 -8.36 15.83 17.77
N TRP A 577 -7.22 15.39 18.27
CA TRP A 577 -6.05 14.89 17.55
C TRP A 577 -6.29 13.51 16.93
N ALA A 578 -7.15 12.68 17.52
CA ALA A 578 -7.32 11.29 17.11
C ALA A 578 -8.27 11.16 15.91
N PRO A 579 -7.97 10.28 14.95
CA PRO A 579 -8.87 10.00 13.83
C PRO A 579 -10.14 9.30 14.31
N SER A 580 -11.26 9.50 13.63
CA SER A 580 -12.51 8.78 13.90
C SER A 580 -12.50 7.36 13.36
N SER A 581 -11.65 7.08 12.37
CA SER A 581 -11.38 5.77 11.79
C SER A 581 -9.94 5.71 11.29
N LEU A 582 -9.31 4.56 11.39
CA LEU A 582 -7.97 4.23 10.93
C LEU A 582 -8.00 3.49 9.58
N LEU A 583 -9.20 3.22 9.05
CA LEU A 583 -9.47 2.37 7.90
C LEU A 583 -10.02 3.15 6.69
N GLN A 584 -9.61 2.77 5.49
CA GLN A 584 -10.23 3.26 4.26
C GLN A 584 -11.72 2.86 4.19
N PRO A 585 -12.58 3.70 3.57
CA PRO A 585 -12.29 4.98 2.92
C PRO A 585 -12.36 6.18 3.89
N HIS A 586 -12.76 5.96 5.14
CA HIS A 586 -13.07 7.03 6.08
C HIS A 586 -11.84 7.58 6.81
N GLY A 587 -10.73 6.85 6.79
CA GLY A 587 -9.44 7.27 7.28
C GLY A 587 -8.31 6.41 6.72
N MET A 588 -7.10 6.65 7.19
CA MET A 588 -5.94 5.83 6.86
C MET A 588 -4.87 6.08 7.91
N ALA A 589 -4.38 5.03 8.57
CA ALA A 589 -3.27 5.13 9.50
C ALA A 589 -2.06 5.84 8.88
N GLY A 590 -1.35 6.63 9.68
CA GLY A 590 -0.09 7.25 9.27
C GLY A 590 1.01 6.22 9.00
N GLN A 591 2.02 6.62 8.23
CA GLN A 591 3.22 5.80 8.04
C GLN A 591 3.94 5.57 9.38
N PRO A 592 4.49 4.38 9.65
CA PRO A 592 5.21 4.10 10.88
C PRO A 592 6.39 5.07 11.10
N ILE A 593 6.48 5.60 12.32
CA ILE A 593 7.56 6.48 12.78
C ILE A 593 8.66 5.63 13.41
N PRO A 594 9.94 5.83 13.02
CA PRO A 594 11.06 5.09 13.61
C PRO A 594 11.12 5.18 15.14
N GLU A 595 11.68 4.15 15.76
CA GLU A 595 11.94 4.13 17.21
C GLU A 595 13.06 5.09 17.60
N ARG A 596 14.00 5.33 16.70
CA ARG A 596 15.10 6.28 16.90
C ARG A 596 14.92 7.49 16.01
N VAL A 597 15.06 8.68 16.59
CA VAL A 597 14.89 9.96 15.88
C VAL A 597 16.10 10.86 16.07
N PRO A 598 16.39 11.75 15.10
CA PRO A 598 17.39 12.81 15.27
C PRO A 598 17.16 13.64 16.53
N THR A 599 18.23 14.10 17.16
CA THR A 599 18.15 15.18 18.15
C THR A 599 18.11 16.58 17.53
N SER A 600 18.59 16.74 16.29
CA SER A 600 18.70 18.04 15.60
C SER A 600 18.32 17.93 14.12
N ALA A 601 17.94 19.07 13.54
CA ALA A 601 17.71 19.21 12.10
C ALA A 601 18.98 19.48 11.29
N SER A 602 20.12 19.74 11.96
CA SER A 602 21.37 20.12 11.27
C SER A 602 21.94 18.97 10.43
N MET A 603 22.03 19.19 9.12
CA MET A 603 22.64 18.24 8.16
C MET A 603 24.18 18.22 8.18
N ASN A 604 24.82 19.18 8.83
CA ASN A 604 26.27 19.39 8.76
C ASN A 604 27.06 18.73 9.89
N ALA A 605 26.43 17.89 10.71
CA ALA A 605 27.12 17.18 11.80
C ALA A 605 27.82 15.92 11.26
N GLU A 606 29.14 15.78 11.50
CA GLU A 606 29.93 14.61 11.09
C GLU A 606 29.39 13.27 11.63
N ARG A 607 28.58 13.30 12.71
CA ARG A 607 27.75 12.18 13.21
C ARG A 607 26.45 12.71 13.79
N MET A 608 25.33 12.24 13.28
CA MET A 608 23.98 12.54 13.77
C MET A 608 23.67 11.73 15.03
N GLU A 609 23.36 12.40 16.14
CA GLU A 609 22.94 11.73 17.36
C GLU A 609 21.48 11.26 17.24
N MET A 610 21.29 9.95 17.38
CA MET A 610 19.98 9.30 17.33
C MET A 610 19.56 8.87 18.74
N ILE A 611 18.45 9.43 19.23
CA ILE A 611 17.88 9.07 20.53
C ILE A 611 16.71 8.10 20.35
N VAL A 612 16.44 7.28 21.37
CA VAL A 612 15.19 6.51 21.43
C VAL A 612 14.05 7.49 21.65
N ARG A 613 13.06 7.47 20.76
CA ARG A 613 11.89 8.35 20.81
C ARG A 613 11.05 7.99 22.04
N PRO A 614 10.75 8.96 22.93
CA PRO A 614 9.80 8.75 24.00
C PRO A 614 8.41 8.36 23.48
N LEU A 615 7.78 7.39 24.14
CA LEU A 615 6.46 6.87 23.77
C LEU A 615 5.35 7.88 24.06
N SER A 616 4.36 7.97 23.17
CA SER A 616 3.23 8.87 23.35
C SER A 616 2.21 8.28 24.34
N TYR A 617 1.54 9.15 25.11
CA TYR A 617 0.58 8.73 26.13
C TYR A 617 -0.56 9.74 26.30
N LEU A 618 -1.71 9.28 26.82
CA LEU A 618 -2.83 10.16 27.15
C LEU A 618 -2.52 10.98 28.40
N HIS A 619 -2.67 12.31 28.34
CA HIS A 619 -2.43 13.17 29.49
C HIS A 619 -3.36 12.77 30.66
N PRO A 620 -2.84 12.54 31.90
CA PRO A 620 -3.63 11.99 33.02
C PRO A 620 -4.89 12.80 33.39
N GLY A 621 -4.84 14.12 33.19
CA GLY A 621 -5.98 15.02 33.36
C GLY A 621 -6.98 15.04 32.19
N GLY A 622 -6.91 14.11 31.24
CA GLY A 622 -7.82 13.99 30.09
C GLY A 622 -7.71 15.11 29.06
N LYS A 623 -6.56 15.81 29.00
CA LYS A 623 -6.41 17.05 28.24
C LYS A 623 -6.05 16.89 26.76
N GLY A 624 -5.58 15.72 26.35
CA GLY A 624 -4.96 15.53 25.04
C GLY A 624 -3.93 14.42 25.02
N LEU A 625 -3.27 14.26 23.87
CA LEU A 625 -2.12 13.40 23.66
C LEU A 625 -0.82 14.11 24.07
N MET A 626 0.02 13.44 24.83
CA MET A 626 1.42 13.81 25.02
C MET A 626 2.27 13.10 23.96
N ALA A 627 2.93 13.84 23.07
CA ALA A 627 3.78 13.30 22.01
C ALA A 627 5.12 14.03 21.94
N TYR A 628 6.21 13.30 21.67
CA TYR A 628 7.55 13.86 21.52
C TYR A 628 7.91 13.94 20.04
N LEU A 629 7.89 15.15 19.46
CA LEU A 629 7.98 15.36 18.01
C LEU A 629 8.84 16.58 17.66
N PRO A 630 9.55 16.56 16.52
CA PRO A 630 10.08 17.77 15.90
C PRO A 630 8.96 18.62 15.29
N ALA A 631 9.25 19.88 15.01
CA ALA A 631 8.31 20.75 14.31
C ALA A 631 9.00 21.83 13.48
N VAL A 632 8.22 22.51 12.65
CA VAL A 632 8.60 23.77 11.99
C VAL A 632 7.72 24.87 12.57
N ALA A 633 8.34 25.85 13.23
CA ALA A 633 7.64 27.03 13.70
C ALA A 633 7.43 27.99 12.54
N VAL A 634 6.21 28.49 12.36
CA VAL A 634 5.89 29.52 11.36
C VAL A 634 5.04 30.61 11.98
N THR A 635 5.18 31.82 11.47
CA THR A 635 4.38 32.97 11.91
C THR A 635 3.51 33.46 10.76
N ARG A 636 2.28 33.89 11.08
CA ARG A 636 1.36 34.57 10.15
C ARG A 636 0.98 33.75 8.90
N ILE A 637 0.28 32.63 9.10
CA ILE A 637 -0.30 31.85 8.00
C ILE A 637 -1.56 32.55 7.45
N ASP A 638 -1.59 32.77 6.14
CA ASP A 638 -2.78 33.21 5.42
C ASP A 638 -3.61 31.99 4.96
N PHE A 639 -4.66 31.66 5.72
CA PHE A 639 -5.55 30.55 5.42
C PHE A 639 -6.45 30.77 4.20
N SER A 640 -6.39 31.92 3.53
CA SER A 640 -6.98 32.06 2.19
C SER A 640 -6.18 31.33 1.11
N LYS A 641 -4.95 30.91 1.42
CA LYS A 641 -4.08 30.12 0.55
C LYS A 641 -4.15 28.65 0.93
N ASP A 642 -4.05 27.80 -0.09
CA ASP A 642 -4.05 26.34 0.08
C ASP A 642 -2.61 25.75 0.11
N ARG A 643 -1.58 26.57 -0.17
CA ARG A 643 -0.18 26.17 -0.27
C ARG A 643 0.78 27.26 0.22
N PHE A 644 1.90 26.84 0.79
CA PHE A 644 2.91 27.69 1.40
C PHE A 644 4.31 27.20 1.06
N LEU A 645 5.24 28.13 0.83
CA LEU A 645 6.67 27.85 0.87
C LEU A 645 7.23 28.43 2.16
N ILE A 646 7.97 27.62 2.90
CA ILE A 646 8.58 27.99 4.16
C ILE A 646 10.08 28.05 3.93
N ASP A 647 10.63 29.25 3.98
CA ASP A 647 12.07 29.50 3.93
C ASP A 647 12.65 29.30 5.33
N LEU A 648 13.57 28.35 5.46
CA LEU A 648 14.26 28.00 6.70
C LEU A 648 15.60 28.73 6.79
N SER A 649 16.12 28.88 8.01
CA SER A 649 17.31 29.68 8.30
C SER A 649 18.64 29.16 7.71
N ASP A 650 18.68 27.90 7.27
CA ASP A 650 19.84 27.22 6.67
C ASP A 650 19.82 27.22 5.12
N GLY A 651 18.81 27.85 4.50
CA GLY A 651 18.64 27.90 3.05
C GLY A 651 17.79 26.75 2.48
N GLU A 652 17.33 25.83 3.33
CA GLU A 652 16.33 24.82 2.96
C GLU A 652 14.96 25.47 2.76
N VAL A 653 14.18 24.94 1.82
CA VAL A 653 12.79 25.35 1.60
C VAL A 653 11.88 24.15 1.76
N LEU A 654 10.85 24.31 2.59
CA LEU A 654 9.78 23.33 2.71
C LEU A 654 8.55 23.81 1.95
N ARG A 655 7.98 22.91 1.16
CA ARG A 655 6.69 23.07 0.52
C ARG A 655 5.62 22.42 1.40
N VAL A 656 4.55 23.16 1.68
CA VAL A 656 3.46 22.70 2.54
C VAL A 656 2.12 22.99 1.90
N GLY A 657 1.17 22.06 1.97
CA GLY A 657 -0.19 22.31 1.52
C GLY A 657 -1.21 21.29 2.02
N PHE A 658 -2.48 21.56 1.72
CA PHE A 658 -3.58 20.66 2.05
C PHE A 658 -3.83 19.65 0.92
N PHE A 659 -4.18 18.40 1.27
CA PHE A 659 -4.37 17.31 0.30
C PHE A 659 -5.62 17.45 -0.61
N LEU A 660 -6.61 18.28 -0.26
CA LEU A 660 -7.87 18.43 -1.00
C LEU A 660 -7.92 19.72 -1.85
N GLN A 661 -8.30 19.59 -3.13
CA GLN A 661 -8.63 20.72 -4.02
C GLN A 661 -10.13 21.10 -3.98
N ASN A 662 -10.37 22.41 -3.86
CA ASN A 662 -11.57 23.27 -4.00
C ASN A 662 -12.90 22.84 -4.68
N LYS A 663 -13.20 21.58 -5.04
CA LYS A 663 -14.50 21.28 -5.72
C LYS A 663 -15.66 20.87 -4.79
N ASP A 664 -15.38 20.35 -3.60
CA ASP A 664 -16.41 19.98 -2.60
C ASP A 664 -16.44 20.91 -1.37
N ARG A 665 -15.77 22.08 -1.44
CA ARG A 665 -15.96 23.13 -0.42
C ARG A 665 -17.39 23.68 -0.58
N VAL A 666 -18.32 23.05 0.12
CA VAL A 666 -19.65 23.57 0.43
C VAL A 666 -19.53 25.07 0.71
N GLU A 667 -20.50 25.85 0.22
CA GLU A 667 -20.67 27.30 0.37
C GLU A 667 -20.81 27.76 1.86
N GLY A 668 -20.04 27.19 2.77
CA GLY A 668 -19.81 27.71 4.11
C GLY A 668 -18.91 28.93 3.99
N LYS A 669 -19.48 30.11 4.29
CA LYS A 669 -18.78 31.41 4.34
C LYS A 669 -17.34 31.24 4.82
N GLN A 670 -16.37 31.62 3.97
CA GLN A 670 -15.00 31.84 4.38
C GLN A 670 -15.02 32.76 5.60
N LYS A 671 -14.84 32.19 6.80
CA LYS A 671 -14.40 32.99 7.93
C LYS A 671 -12.96 33.33 7.62
N ILE A 672 -12.77 34.49 7.00
CA ILE A 672 -11.49 35.20 6.99
C ILE A 672 -11.15 35.38 8.47
N LEU A 673 -10.41 34.43 9.04
CA LEU A 673 -9.80 34.63 10.33
C LEU A 673 -8.60 35.56 10.08
N GLY A 674 -8.91 36.86 10.06
CA GLY A 674 -7.91 37.87 10.31
C GLY A 674 -7.31 37.59 11.67
N LEU A 675 -6.08 37.08 11.70
CA LEU A 675 -5.42 36.68 12.94
C LEU A 675 -4.05 37.32 13.04
N GLY A 676 -4.02 38.47 13.73
CA GLY A 676 -2.79 39.08 14.19
C GLY A 676 -1.97 38.15 15.10
N ASN A 677 -0.64 38.30 15.07
CA ASN A 677 0.37 37.81 16.02
C ASN A 677 0.16 36.40 16.65
N ARG A 678 -0.43 35.43 15.94
CA ARG A 678 -0.49 34.03 16.38
C ARG A 678 0.72 33.24 15.86
N SER A 679 1.21 32.34 16.71
CA SER A 679 2.29 31.40 16.37
C SER A 679 1.69 30.06 15.98
N PHE A 680 2.21 29.47 14.91
CA PHE A 680 1.80 28.15 14.44
C PHE A 680 3.01 27.23 14.41
N VAL A 681 2.74 25.93 14.50
CA VAL A 681 3.74 24.90 14.29
C VAL A 681 3.19 23.87 13.32
N ILE A 682 4.07 23.30 12.51
CA ILE A 682 3.81 22.09 11.74
C ILE A 682 4.58 20.98 12.44
N LEU A 683 3.87 20.14 13.19
CA LEU A 683 4.47 18.96 13.82
C LEU A 683 4.85 17.98 12.71
N LEU A 684 6.08 17.48 12.75
CA LEU A 684 6.61 16.54 11.77
C LEU A 684 6.73 15.16 12.40
N ALA A 685 6.60 14.11 11.57
CA ALA A 685 6.92 12.76 12.02
C ALA A 685 8.42 12.66 12.35
N MET A 686 9.26 13.31 11.54
CA MET A 686 10.71 13.40 11.71
C MET A 686 11.27 14.59 10.91
N PHE A 687 12.52 15.00 11.15
CA PHE A 687 13.21 15.92 10.23
C PHE A 687 13.52 15.25 8.89
N PHE A 688 13.70 16.05 7.84
CA PHE A 688 14.25 15.57 6.58
C PHE A 688 15.74 15.30 6.78
N HIS A 689 16.19 14.07 6.55
CA HIS A 689 17.60 13.70 6.64
C HIS A 689 17.92 12.59 5.65
N ASP A 690 19.04 12.68 4.93
CA ASP A 690 19.35 11.76 3.83
C ASP A 690 19.50 10.30 4.30
N GLU A 691 19.92 10.08 5.56
CA GLU A 691 19.99 8.77 6.20
C GLU A 691 18.62 8.17 6.58
N CYS A 692 17.56 8.99 6.67
CA CYS A 692 16.24 8.60 7.17
C CYS A 692 15.29 8.12 6.06
N ARG A 693 15.58 6.93 5.51
CA ARG A 693 14.76 6.27 4.48
C ARG A 693 13.26 6.38 4.80
N GLY A 694 12.46 6.80 3.82
CA GLY A 694 11.02 6.98 4.00
C GLY A 694 10.56 8.42 4.29
N PHE A 695 11.47 9.37 4.56
CA PHE A 695 11.10 10.76 4.86
C PHE A 695 11.99 11.79 4.15
N ASN A 696 12.85 11.36 3.22
CA ASN A 696 13.88 12.22 2.60
C ASN A 696 13.35 13.33 1.69
N LEU A 697 12.14 13.16 1.15
CA LEU A 697 11.55 14.09 0.17
C LEU A 697 10.19 14.61 0.61
N GLU A 698 9.30 13.73 1.08
CA GLU A 698 7.93 14.10 1.47
C GLU A 698 7.48 13.35 2.73
N GLN A 699 6.67 14.01 3.55
CA GLN A 699 5.97 13.43 4.69
C GLN A 699 4.65 14.15 5.01
N LYS A 700 3.83 13.55 5.88
CA LYS A 700 2.66 14.22 6.47
C LYS A 700 3.08 15.06 7.68
N GLY A 701 2.52 16.25 7.81
CA GLY A 701 2.67 17.13 8.97
C GLY A 701 1.32 17.50 9.59
N ILE A 702 1.32 17.97 10.84
CA ILE A 702 0.12 18.47 11.53
C ILE A 702 0.27 19.95 11.83
N LEU A 703 -0.55 20.77 11.17
CA LEU A 703 -0.62 22.20 11.44
C LEU A 703 -1.41 22.47 12.73
N ALA A 704 -0.78 23.12 13.70
CA ALA A 704 -1.35 23.39 15.02
C ALA A 704 -1.14 24.86 15.48
N GLU A 705 -2.10 25.38 16.27
CA GLU A 705 -2.02 26.71 16.88
C GLU A 705 -1.27 26.62 18.20
N VAL A 706 -0.32 27.52 18.42
CA VAL A 706 0.38 27.63 19.70
C VAL A 706 -0.45 28.50 20.65
N MET A 707 -1.11 27.87 21.62
CA MET A 707 -1.97 28.54 22.61
C MET A 707 -1.22 28.99 23.88
N GLY A 708 0.08 28.66 24.03
CA GLY A 708 0.89 29.04 25.20
C GLY A 708 2.37 28.62 25.08
N LYS A 709 3.23 29.11 25.98
CA LYS A 709 4.66 28.71 26.10
C LYS A 709 4.80 27.68 27.24
N ALA A 710 5.52 26.58 27.02
CA ALA A 710 5.66 25.50 28.00
C ALA A 710 7.13 25.08 28.25
N ARG A 711 7.40 24.59 29.46
CA ARG A 711 8.61 23.84 29.87
C ARG A 711 8.20 22.42 30.31
N ASP A 712 9.19 21.53 30.27
CA ASP A 712 9.14 20.08 30.43
C ASP A 712 8.28 19.54 31.61
N PRO A 713 7.27 18.68 31.37
CA PRO A 713 6.45 18.07 32.41
C PRO A 713 7.16 17.01 33.28
N ALA A 714 8.38 16.58 32.95
CA ALA A 714 9.22 15.80 33.87
C ALA A 714 9.64 16.62 35.12
N VAL A 715 9.44 17.95 35.09
CA VAL A 715 9.67 18.86 36.21
C VAL A 715 8.33 19.25 36.84
N LYS A 716 8.12 18.89 38.11
CA LYS A 716 6.90 19.17 38.89
C LYS A 716 6.62 20.68 39.01
N SER A 717 5.88 21.30 38.09
CA SER A 717 4.80 22.29 38.41
C SER A 717 3.99 22.81 37.20
N LYS A 718 2.66 22.84 37.40
CA LYS A 718 1.54 23.59 36.79
C LYS A 718 1.35 23.75 35.24
N ARG A 719 0.39 22.93 34.75
CA ARG A 719 -0.69 23.08 33.72
C ARG A 719 -0.34 23.52 32.26
N LEU A 720 -0.46 22.54 31.34
CA LEU A 720 -0.40 22.64 29.86
C LEU A 720 -1.80 22.67 29.18
N SER A 721 -1.89 23.26 27.97
CA SER A 721 -2.90 22.98 26.91
C SER A 721 -2.50 23.63 25.57
N PHE A 722 -2.41 22.86 24.46
CA PHE A 722 -2.55 23.39 23.10
C PHE A 722 -3.91 22.99 22.54
N LYS A 723 -4.40 23.72 21.54
CA LYS A 723 -5.63 23.40 20.81
C LYS A 723 -5.28 23.33 19.33
N GLN A 724 -5.60 22.24 18.65
CA GLN A 724 -5.53 22.20 17.19
C GLN A 724 -6.29 23.42 16.61
N VAL A 725 -5.72 24.11 15.60
CA VAL A 725 -6.32 25.30 14.98
C VAL A 725 -7.73 24.92 14.48
N PRO A 726 -8.83 25.45 15.05
CA PRO A 726 -10.18 25.08 14.63
C PRO A 726 -10.66 26.08 13.57
N VAL A 727 -10.00 26.12 12.39
CA VAL A 727 -10.31 27.15 11.38
C VAL A 727 -10.23 26.69 9.94
N ILE A 728 -10.33 25.40 9.71
CA ILE A 728 -10.94 24.90 8.49
C ILE A 728 -11.81 23.75 8.98
N GLU A 729 -12.98 23.52 8.40
CA GLU A 729 -13.83 22.35 8.70
C GLU A 729 -13.10 20.99 8.51
N TYR A 730 -11.81 21.01 8.17
CA TYR A 730 -10.96 19.87 7.90
C TYR A 730 -9.71 19.89 8.80
N LYS A 731 -9.69 18.97 9.77
CA LYS A 731 -8.57 18.65 10.67
C LYS A 731 -7.63 17.61 10.05
N GLU A 732 -7.35 17.75 8.77
CA GLU A 732 -6.53 16.79 8.03
C GLU A 732 -5.04 17.14 8.14
N PRO A 733 -4.13 16.16 8.04
CA PRO A 733 -2.70 16.43 7.88
C PRO A 733 -2.42 17.32 6.67
N VAL A 734 -1.33 18.07 6.71
CA VAL A 734 -0.75 18.74 5.55
C VAL A 734 0.34 17.85 4.94
N PHE A 735 0.59 17.95 3.65
CA PHE A 735 1.85 17.43 3.10
C PHE A 735 2.97 18.41 3.41
N VAL A 736 4.18 17.89 3.60
CA VAL A 736 5.41 18.64 3.80
C VAL A 736 6.47 17.99 2.91
N GLU A 737 7.06 18.77 2.01
CA GLU A 737 8.03 18.30 1.02
C GLU A 737 9.28 19.19 1.05
N ARG A 738 10.47 18.58 1.03
CA ARG A 738 11.75 19.28 0.88
C ARG A 738 11.96 19.68 -0.57
N THR A 739 12.26 20.94 -0.84
CA THR A 739 12.41 21.46 -2.21
C THR A 739 13.52 22.51 -2.34
N SER A 740 13.89 22.88 -3.57
CA SER A 740 14.87 23.91 -3.86
C SER A 740 14.22 25.29 -4.06
N ARG A 741 14.97 26.37 -3.80
CA ARG A 741 14.51 27.77 -3.98
C ARG A 741 14.09 28.11 -5.42
N THR A 742 14.51 27.33 -6.41
CA THR A 742 14.28 27.59 -7.84
C THR A 742 13.03 26.92 -8.41
N GLY A 743 12.34 26.08 -7.63
CA GLY A 743 11.09 25.45 -8.05
C GLY A 743 9.97 26.48 -8.19
N ASP A 744 9.72 26.97 -9.40
CA ASP A 744 8.57 27.85 -9.67
C ASP A 744 7.27 27.04 -9.56
N PHE A 745 6.24 27.68 -9.04
CA PHE A 745 4.93 27.07 -8.90
C PHE A 745 4.27 26.98 -10.27
N GLY A 746 3.85 25.79 -10.68
CA GLY A 746 2.69 25.70 -11.56
C GLY A 746 1.46 26.26 -10.84
N GLY A 747 1.04 27.49 -11.14
CA GLY A 747 -0.16 28.11 -10.57
C GLY A 747 -0.30 29.59 -10.90
N VAL A 748 -1.53 30.05 -11.11
CA VAL A 748 -1.87 31.46 -11.36
C VAL A 748 -1.27 32.32 -10.24
N ALA A 749 -0.61 33.43 -10.61
CA ALA A 749 0.25 34.27 -9.76
C ALA A 749 -0.36 34.85 -8.46
N GLY A 750 -1.59 34.47 -8.07
CA GLY A 750 -2.29 34.91 -6.87
C GLY A 750 -2.34 33.91 -5.69
N ASN A 751 -1.90 32.66 -5.83
CA ASN A 751 -2.00 31.64 -4.76
C ASN A 751 -0.71 31.41 -3.94
N LYS A 752 0.35 32.21 -4.15
CA LYS A 752 1.65 32.06 -3.49
C LYS A 752 1.67 32.78 -2.13
N CYS A 753 2.21 32.14 -1.09
CA CYS A 753 2.59 32.79 0.17
C CYS A 753 3.93 32.23 0.67
N TRP A 754 4.92 33.11 0.77
CA TRP A 754 6.20 32.81 1.41
C TRP A 754 6.11 33.07 2.90
N LEU A 755 6.47 32.07 3.68
CA LEU A 755 6.56 32.13 5.12
C LEU A 755 8.02 32.00 5.52
N LYS A 756 8.41 32.68 6.60
CA LYS A 756 9.65 32.36 7.30
C LYS A 756 9.35 31.31 8.37
N GLY A 757 10.18 30.28 8.43
CA GLY A 757 10.09 29.26 9.45
C GLY A 757 11.43 28.93 10.08
N GLU A 758 11.37 28.25 11.21
CA GLU A 758 12.54 27.74 11.92
C GLU A 758 12.26 26.31 12.38
N TYR A 759 13.26 25.44 12.28
CA TYR A 759 13.17 24.12 12.88
C TYR A 759 13.09 24.24 14.40
N VAL A 760 12.24 23.40 14.98
CA VAL A 760 12.08 23.22 16.42
C VAL A 760 12.55 21.82 16.74
N GLU A 761 13.60 21.74 17.56
CA GLU A 761 14.13 20.48 18.08
C GLU A 761 13.03 19.63 18.74
N PRO A 762 13.16 18.29 18.70
CA PRO A 762 12.18 17.40 19.28
C PRO A 762 11.92 17.70 20.76
N LYS A 763 10.65 17.84 21.11
CA LYS A 763 10.22 18.10 22.50
C LYS A 763 8.81 17.57 22.73
N TRP A 764 8.38 17.59 23.99
CA TRP A 764 7.02 17.21 24.36
C TRP A 764 5.98 18.25 23.94
N TRP A 765 4.91 17.75 23.34
CA TRP A 765 3.72 18.50 22.94
C TRP A 765 2.49 17.90 23.63
N LEU A 766 1.58 18.75 24.10
CA LEU A 766 0.24 18.36 24.54
C LEU A 766 -0.77 18.77 23.45
N ILE A 767 -1.38 17.80 22.78
CA ILE A 767 -2.22 18.02 21.60
C ILE A 767 -3.68 17.69 21.97
N ASP A 768 -4.57 18.70 21.96
CA ASP A 768 -6.03 18.48 21.96
C ASP A 768 -6.51 18.17 20.56
#